data_AF-G0S600-F1
#
_entry.id   AF-G0S600-F1
#
_cell.length_a   1.000
_cell.length_b   1.000
_cell.length_c   1.000
_cell.angle_alpha   90.00
_cell.angle_beta   90.00
_cell.angle_gamma   90.00
#
_symmetry.space_group_name_H-M   'P 1'
#
loop_
_entity.id
_entity.type
_entity.pdbx_description
1 polymer ?
#
loop_
_entity_poly.entity_id
_entity_poly.type
_entity_poly.pdbx_seq_one_letter_code
_entity_poly.pdbx_strand_id
1 'polypeptide(L)'
;MADSAILPSSRLGSGVSEGMPPDNEVVGPLPETDTKKKGRERLLQGLQRISSSPSLARLSRPRSASSPYSMGSLSYASLSSVPSPLGQPSASSYYSQTSCANPSSAPTSIPGSPTTEEPPEYICVNDSHLSSKVKLAGKLKAKEINLWKDLPHELKIHVLSFLPQKELVRISRVSKEFHNMCFDGQLWARLDASEFYQKIPAEALAKIVLSAGSFVRDLNLRGCVQVEHYKKAEKIAQACNNLQRATLEGCRNFQRPTLHSLIRANPRLVHLNLTGLPAVTNVTCKVIAKSCPQLEYLDVSWCKQMDSTGVRFIINDCPNLKDLRVREIEGFNDPIVAEAIFRTNNLERLILAGCEDLTDSALQIMLRGQHPEIDVLTGLPVVPPRKLRHLDLSCCNRLTNNGVKALAHLVPNLEGLQLSGVTRLTDAALEPILATTPRLTHLELEDIQGLTNALFSQHLVKAPCAPVLEHLSVSGCERLGDSGLLPLFRNCTNLRSVYMDNTRISDLVLAEAAAMVTARSARILQSRPQPTSNDSSSHILPVVGLRLEVYDCPLITWTGVREIMSRNTEVPRLPKKQTTKDDSNTNSDATNCSAEQPTVQPCNHSYPAEIISLKCFYGWQMTVDEHTKRVLDGKLMAARRLERLWANYMQANEEAGIDGSGARRRRRRVRAAQQVHDQDAGDGGNGAGGVGNETGDGGPRRRARTTACIVM
;
A
#
# COMPACT_ATOMS: atom_id res chain seq x y z
N MET A 1 57.26 -50.17 -9.60
CA MET A 1 56.24 -49.97 -8.55
C MET A 1 54.96 -49.51 -9.27
N ALA A 2 54.27 -50.36 -10.04
CA ALA A 2 53.95 -51.79 -9.84
C ALA A 2 53.11 -51.99 -8.55
N ASP A 3 51.91 -52.54 -8.51
CA ASP A 3 51.17 -53.45 -9.42
C ASP A 3 49.64 -53.45 -9.15
N SER A 4 48.89 -54.30 -9.86
CA SER A 4 47.43 -54.44 -9.81
C SER A 4 46.94 -55.89 -9.63
N ALA A 5 45.79 -56.06 -8.97
CA ALA A 5 44.96 -57.28 -9.00
C ALA A 5 43.47 -56.86 -8.95
N ILE A 6 42.53 -57.29 -9.80
CA ILE A 6 42.19 -58.59 -10.43
C ILE A 6 41.16 -59.39 -9.59
N LEU A 7 40.15 -59.91 -10.29
CA LEU A 7 38.97 -60.65 -9.79
C LEU A 7 39.35 -62.08 -9.34
N PRO A 8 38.40 -62.84 -8.75
CA PRO A 8 37.71 -63.81 -9.61
C PRO A 8 36.20 -63.98 -9.35
N SER A 9 35.56 -64.75 -10.21
CA SER A 9 34.12 -65.05 -10.25
C SER A 9 33.79 -66.47 -9.76
N SER A 10 32.52 -66.72 -9.38
CA SER A 10 31.93 -68.06 -9.43
C SER A 10 30.45 -68.03 -9.85
N ARG A 11 29.99 -69.11 -10.51
CA ARG A 11 28.59 -69.41 -10.83
C ARG A 11 28.22 -70.74 -10.16
N LEU A 12 26.96 -70.91 -9.75
CA LEU A 12 26.19 -72.14 -9.49
C LEU A 12 24.81 -71.69 -8.94
N GLY A 13 23.67 -72.35 -9.13
CA GLY A 13 23.28 -73.54 -9.90
C GLY A 13 21.73 -73.59 -9.99
N SER A 14 21.13 -74.58 -10.67
CA SER A 14 19.68 -74.59 -11.01
C SER A 14 18.94 -75.89 -10.64
N GLY A 15 17.70 -75.77 -10.16
CA GLY A 15 16.69 -76.84 -9.94
C GLY A 15 15.51 -76.28 -9.12
N VAL A 16 14.20 -76.45 -9.40
CA VAL A 16 13.37 -77.32 -10.28
C VAL A 16 12.93 -78.68 -9.69
N SER A 17 11.78 -78.65 -9.00
CA SER A 17 10.69 -79.66 -8.91
C SER A 17 9.51 -78.98 -8.14
N GLU A 18 8.22 -79.07 -8.46
CA GLU A 18 7.31 -80.22 -8.69
C GLU A 18 7.12 -81.10 -7.43
N GLY A 19 5.90 -81.40 -6.94
CA GLY A 19 4.54 -80.94 -7.33
C GLY A 19 3.40 -81.76 -6.64
N MET A 20 2.15 -81.56 -7.10
CA MET A 20 0.96 -82.45 -6.94
C MET A 20 0.11 -82.44 -5.62
N PRO A 21 -1.17 -82.91 -5.63
CA PRO A 21 -2.34 -82.24 -4.99
C PRO A 21 -3.18 -83.24 -4.11
N PRO A 22 -4.54 -83.32 -4.03
CA PRO A 22 -5.72 -82.51 -4.50
C PRO A 22 -6.84 -82.35 -3.41
N ASP A 23 -8.17 -82.13 -3.59
CA ASP A 23 -9.10 -81.92 -4.75
C ASP A 23 -10.46 -81.24 -4.32
N ASN A 24 -11.40 -81.08 -5.28
CA ASN A 24 -12.87 -80.85 -5.17
C ASN A 24 -13.40 -79.52 -4.55
N GLU A 25 -14.51 -78.87 -4.94
CA GLU A 25 -15.54 -78.95 -6.02
C GLU A 25 -16.41 -77.64 -5.98
N VAL A 26 -17.39 -77.31 -6.85
CA VAL A 26 -17.38 -77.03 -8.31
C VAL A 26 -18.68 -76.22 -8.70
N VAL A 27 -18.98 -76.01 -10.00
CA VAL A 27 -20.21 -75.40 -10.63
C VAL A 27 -20.27 -73.86 -10.82
N GLY A 28 -20.57 -73.42 -12.06
CA GLY A 28 -20.91 -72.05 -12.50
C GLY A 28 -22.32 -71.96 -13.15
N PRO A 29 -22.60 -71.16 -14.22
CA PRO A 29 -21.69 -70.47 -15.16
C PRO A 29 -22.05 -68.99 -15.54
N LEU A 30 -21.40 -68.50 -16.61
CA LEU A 30 -21.41 -67.17 -17.28
C LEU A 30 -22.57 -67.03 -18.33
N PRO A 31 -22.74 -65.98 -19.20
CA PRO A 31 -21.82 -64.90 -19.63
C PRO A 31 -22.42 -63.47 -19.89
N GLU A 32 -21.71 -62.65 -20.70
CA GLU A 32 -21.84 -61.18 -20.91
C GLU A 32 -22.71 -60.75 -22.13
N THR A 33 -23.10 -59.45 -22.25
CA THR A 33 -22.78 -58.55 -23.42
C THR A 33 -23.44 -57.14 -23.45
N ASP A 34 -22.58 -56.09 -23.53
CA ASP A 34 -22.54 -54.90 -24.44
C ASP A 34 -23.64 -53.79 -24.66
N THR A 35 -23.13 -52.55 -24.84
CA THR A 35 -23.62 -51.34 -25.60
C THR A 35 -24.68 -50.28 -25.12
N LYS A 36 -24.16 -49.08 -24.75
CA LYS A 36 -24.38 -47.71 -25.35
C LYS A 36 -25.72 -46.90 -25.33
N LYS A 37 -25.59 -45.61 -24.92
CA LYS A 37 -26.20 -44.30 -25.40
C LYS A 37 -27.35 -43.58 -24.62
N LYS A 38 -27.01 -42.35 -24.17
CA LYS A 38 -27.72 -41.03 -24.23
C LYS A 38 -29.26 -40.88 -23.98
N GLY A 39 -29.60 -40.01 -23.01
CA GLY A 39 -30.88 -39.27 -22.85
C GLY A 39 -31.08 -38.94 -21.36
N ARG A 40 -31.09 -37.71 -20.81
CA ARG A 40 -31.62 -36.36 -21.13
C ARG A 40 -33.06 -36.11 -20.62
N GLU A 41 -33.19 -35.00 -19.88
CA GLU A 41 -34.42 -34.26 -19.52
C GLU A 41 -35.27 -34.65 -18.30
N ARG A 42 -36.11 -33.68 -17.91
CA ARG A 42 -36.65 -33.43 -16.55
C ARG A 42 -38.02 -34.08 -16.34
N LEU A 43 -38.41 -34.31 -15.09
CA LEU A 43 -39.82 -34.30 -14.70
C LEU A 43 -40.05 -33.50 -13.41
N LEU A 44 -41.29 -33.03 -13.22
CA LEU A 44 -41.80 -32.30 -12.04
C LEU A 44 -43.07 -33.02 -11.54
N GLN A 45 -43.55 -32.58 -10.36
CA GLN A 45 -44.80 -32.99 -9.68
C GLN A 45 -44.73 -34.32 -8.91
N GLY A 46 -45.34 -34.38 -7.72
CA GLY A 46 -45.23 -35.54 -6.83
C GLY A 46 -45.86 -35.42 -5.42
N LEU A 47 -47.12 -34.98 -5.33
CA LEU A 47 -48.06 -35.22 -4.20
C LEU A 47 -47.82 -34.60 -2.80
N GLN A 48 -48.96 -34.40 -2.14
CA GLN A 48 -49.17 -33.95 -0.76
C GLN A 48 -48.95 -35.10 0.24
N ARG A 49 -48.80 -34.80 1.55
CA ARG A 49 -49.78 -35.17 2.61
C ARG A 49 -49.37 -34.75 4.04
N ILE A 50 -50.40 -34.56 4.89
CA ILE A 50 -50.45 -34.79 6.36
C ILE A 50 -49.45 -33.94 7.20
N SER A 51 -49.81 -32.87 7.93
CA SER A 51 -50.78 -32.72 9.06
C SER A 51 -50.40 -33.53 10.31
N SER A 52 -50.13 -32.89 11.46
CA SER A 52 -51.21 -32.56 12.39
C SER A 52 -50.89 -31.38 13.33
N SER A 53 -51.94 -30.79 13.90
CA SER A 53 -51.88 -29.86 15.05
C SER A 53 -52.21 -30.62 16.35
N PRO A 54 -52.15 -29.93 17.51
CA PRO A 54 -53.42 -29.72 18.22
C PRO A 54 -53.66 -28.25 18.63
N SER A 55 -54.90 -27.96 19.02
CA SER A 55 -55.41 -26.61 19.31
C SER A 55 -56.33 -26.58 20.54
N LEU A 56 -56.18 -25.61 21.43
CA LEU A 56 -57.15 -25.14 22.44
C LEU A 56 -56.66 -23.74 22.93
N ALA A 57 -57.47 -22.74 23.31
CA ALA A 57 -58.92 -22.56 23.24
C ALA A 57 -59.24 -21.06 22.98
N ARG A 58 -60.52 -20.71 22.77
CA ARG A 58 -60.98 -19.31 22.53
C ARG A 58 -61.40 -18.59 23.80
N LEU A 59 -61.24 -17.26 23.82
CA LEU A 59 -62.23 -16.33 24.39
C LEU A 59 -62.26 -15.01 23.58
N SER A 60 -63.29 -14.17 23.71
CA SER A 60 -63.64 -13.22 22.63
C SER A 60 -64.22 -11.86 23.03
N ARG A 61 -63.55 -10.77 22.56
CA ARG A 61 -64.09 -9.40 22.31
C ARG A 61 -64.65 -8.64 23.55
N PRO A 62 -65.02 -7.33 23.44
CA PRO A 62 -64.97 -6.42 22.29
C PRO A 62 -64.08 -5.15 22.49
N ARG A 63 -64.32 -4.11 21.69
CA ARG A 63 -63.62 -2.81 21.67
C ARG A 63 -64.10 -1.87 22.80
N SER A 64 -63.28 -0.88 23.13
CA SER A 64 -63.73 0.48 23.46
C SER A 64 -62.84 1.51 22.74
N ALA A 65 -63.32 2.73 22.56
CA ALA A 65 -62.58 3.81 21.89
C ALA A 65 -62.99 5.16 22.47
N SER A 66 -62.01 6.04 22.70
CA SER A 66 -62.25 7.45 23.02
C SER A 66 -61.02 8.32 22.71
N SER A 67 -61.32 9.53 22.26
CA SER A 67 -60.52 10.76 22.30
C SER A 67 -61.45 11.82 22.95
N PRO A 68 -61.27 13.16 22.87
CA PRO A 68 -60.15 13.99 22.38
C PRO A 68 -59.77 15.12 23.39
N TYR A 69 -59.13 16.20 22.91
CA TYR A 69 -58.80 17.47 23.61
C TYR A 69 -57.73 17.37 24.73
N SER A 70 -57.03 18.44 25.15
CA SER A 70 -57.12 19.90 24.84
C SER A 70 -55.68 20.46 24.66
N MET A 71 -55.34 21.16 23.56
CA MET A 71 -55.30 22.63 23.37
C MET A 71 -54.51 23.45 24.41
N GLY A 72 -53.62 24.35 23.91
CA GLY A 72 -52.86 25.32 24.71
C GLY A 72 -51.41 25.58 24.22
N SER A 73 -50.97 26.80 23.90
CA SER A 73 -51.45 27.75 22.86
C SER A 73 -50.67 29.08 22.93
N LEU A 74 -49.95 29.45 21.85
CA LEU A 74 -49.33 30.80 21.63
C LEU A 74 -48.23 31.20 22.66
N SER A 75 -47.40 32.25 22.50
CA SER A 75 -47.30 33.37 21.54
C SER A 75 -45.83 33.55 21.10
N TYR A 76 -45.51 33.72 19.82
CA TYR A 76 -45.46 34.99 19.07
C TYR A 76 -44.58 36.12 19.67
N ALA A 77 -43.49 36.43 18.95
CA ALA A 77 -42.96 37.79 18.82
C ALA A 77 -42.29 37.91 17.43
N SER A 78 -42.55 38.99 16.72
CA SER A 78 -41.91 39.34 15.44
C SER A 78 -41.86 40.85 15.31
N LEU A 79 -40.82 41.38 14.69
CA LEU A 79 -40.94 42.34 13.57
C LEU A 79 -39.56 42.67 12.98
N SER A 80 -39.57 43.33 11.82
CA SER A 80 -38.43 43.56 10.95
C SER A 80 -38.03 45.03 10.90
N SER A 81 -36.87 45.32 10.26
CA SER A 81 -36.74 46.54 9.48
C SER A 81 -35.82 46.30 8.27
N VAL A 82 -36.17 46.93 7.15
CA VAL A 82 -35.45 46.94 5.86
C VAL A 82 -35.70 48.31 5.25
N PRO A 83 -34.69 48.92 4.61
CA PRO A 83 -34.98 49.73 3.43
C PRO A 83 -34.03 49.40 2.26
N SER A 84 -34.63 48.99 1.15
CA SER A 84 -34.07 49.10 -0.20
C SER A 84 -35.06 49.91 -1.04
N PRO A 85 -34.59 50.71 -2.01
CA PRO A 85 -35.25 50.64 -3.32
C PRO A 85 -34.33 50.79 -4.55
N LEU A 86 -34.63 49.95 -5.57
CA LEU A 86 -34.46 50.12 -7.02
C LEU A 86 -33.06 50.36 -7.64
N GLY A 87 -32.80 49.66 -8.76
CA GLY A 87 -31.57 49.82 -9.57
C GLY A 87 -31.30 48.72 -10.61
N GLN A 88 -32.30 48.32 -11.42
CA GLN A 88 -32.12 47.46 -12.62
C GLN A 88 -32.33 48.30 -13.89
N PRO A 89 -31.94 47.86 -15.12
CA PRO A 89 -31.37 46.56 -15.54
C PRO A 89 -29.83 46.71 -15.77
N SER A 90 -29.04 45.99 -16.60
CA SER A 90 -29.24 45.16 -17.80
C SER A 90 -28.13 44.09 -17.97
N ALA A 91 -28.30 43.17 -18.93
CA ALA A 91 -27.40 42.05 -19.19
C ALA A 91 -26.35 42.30 -20.30
N SER A 92 -25.20 41.62 -20.21
CA SER A 92 -24.55 40.99 -21.37
C SER A 92 -23.66 39.83 -20.92
N SER A 93 -23.48 38.82 -21.77
CA SER A 93 -22.63 37.65 -21.52
C SER A 93 -21.26 37.81 -22.18
N TYR A 94 -20.20 37.35 -21.51
CA TYR A 94 -18.88 37.21 -22.14
C TYR A 94 -18.24 35.87 -21.82
N TYR A 95 -17.94 35.11 -22.88
CA TYR A 95 -16.97 34.01 -22.85
C TYR A 95 -15.56 34.60 -22.79
N SER A 96 -14.71 34.08 -21.90
CA SER A 96 -13.28 34.40 -21.86
C SER A 96 -12.45 33.22 -22.35
N GLN A 97 -11.96 33.31 -23.59
CA GLN A 97 -10.77 32.56 -24.01
C GLN A 97 -9.53 33.41 -23.70
N THR A 98 -8.50 32.82 -23.12
CA THR A 98 -7.19 33.46 -22.96
C THR A 98 -6.09 32.51 -23.43
N SER A 99 -5.22 33.03 -24.29
CA SER A 99 -4.05 32.32 -24.84
C SER A 99 -2.81 32.64 -23.99
N CYS A 100 -1.93 31.65 -23.84
CA CYS A 100 -0.64 31.80 -23.16
C CYS A 100 0.50 31.71 -24.17
N ALA A 101 1.46 32.65 -24.12
CA ALA A 101 2.69 32.56 -24.92
C ALA A 101 3.91 33.24 -24.25
N ASN A 102 4.88 32.39 -23.93
CA ASN A 102 6.33 32.64 -23.80
C ASN A 102 6.93 33.30 -22.53
N PRO A 103 8.22 32.98 -22.21
CA PRO A 103 8.84 33.24 -20.90
C PRO A 103 10.12 34.11 -20.98
N SER A 104 10.84 34.25 -19.87
CA SER A 104 12.11 34.99 -19.74
C SER A 104 13.31 34.10 -19.39
N SER A 105 14.52 34.54 -19.74
CA SER A 105 15.79 34.16 -19.09
C SER A 105 16.85 35.26 -19.28
N ALA A 106 17.85 35.32 -18.39
CA ALA A 106 18.95 36.30 -18.36
C ALA A 106 20.32 35.59 -18.40
N PRO A 107 21.45 36.33 -18.51
CA PRO A 107 22.45 36.30 -17.42
C PRO A 107 23.29 37.59 -17.25
N THR A 108 24.25 37.58 -16.31
CA THR A 108 25.23 38.63 -16.00
C THR A 108 26.68 38.09 -15.82
N SER A 109 27.68 38.99 -15.77
CA SER A 109 29.16 38.78 -15.86
C SER A 109 29.85 38.51 -14.49
N ILE A 110 31.19 38.41 -14.25
CA ILE A 110 32.48 38.97 -14.80
C ILE A 110 33.68 38.10 -14.26
N PRO A 111 35.01 38.43 -14.31
CA PRO A 111 35.92 39.13 -15.26
C PRO A 111 37.30 38.42 -15.55
N GLY A 112 38.14 38.92 -16.50
CA GLY A 112 39.60 38.59 -16.63
C GLY A 112 40.26 38.86 -18.01
N SER A 113 41.54 39.29 -18.08
CA SER A 113 42.32 39.69 -19.31
C SER A 113 43.86 39.48 -19.11
N PRO A 114 44.84 39.84 -20.01
CA PRO A 114 44.84 40.51 -21.34
C PRO A 114 45.83 39.94 -22.44
N THR A 115 46.11 40.71 -23.53
CA THR A 115 47.21 40.58 -24.58
C THR A 115 47.13 39.41 -25.60
N THR A 116 47.65 39.42 -26.85
CA THR A 116 48.44 40.38 -27.68
C THR A 116 48.19 40.22 -29.22
N GLU A 117 48.69 41.16 -30.05
CA GLU A 117 49.15 41.07 -31.47
C GLU A 117 48.25 40.62 -32.67
N GLU A 118 47.84 41.63 -33.46
CA GLU A 118 48.11 41.79 -34.93
C GLU A 118 47.30 40.96 -36.02
N PRO A 119 47.48 41.14 -37.37
CA PRO A 119 46.38 41.54 -38.30
C PRO A 119 46.08 40.45 -39.40
N PRO A 120 45.32 40.66 -40.53
CA PRO A 120 44.82 41.92 -41.12
C PRO A 120 43.39 41.95 -41.74
N GLU A 121 43.05 43.15 -42.24
CA GLU A 121 42.28 43.55 -43.46
C GLU A 121 41.43 42.49 -44.21
N TYR A 122 40.25 42.81 -44.77
CA TYR A 122 40.05 43.79 -45.86
C TYR A 122 38.67 44.46 -45.87
N ILE A 123 38.67 45.79 -46.09
CA ILE A 123 37.61 46.66 -46.68
C ILE A 123 36.17 46.49 -46.13
N CYS A 124 35.77 47.45 -45.28
CA CYS A 124 34.39 47.94 -45.27
C CYS A 124 34.23 49.09 -46.28
N VAL A 125 33.07 49.18 -46.93
CA VAL A 125 32.63 50.41 -47.63
C VAL A 125 31.72 51.19 -46.70
N ASN A 126 31.94 52.49 -46.57
CA ASN A 126 31.35 53.31 -45.52
C ASN A 126 29.82 53.49 -45.63
N ASP A 127 29.19 53.57 -44.45
CA ASP A 127 27.90 54.24 -44.28
C ASP A 127 27.91 55.67 -44.83
N SER A 128 26.79 56.12 -45.40
CA SER A 128 26.51 57.55 -45.49
C SER A 128 25.01 57.87 -45.42
N HIS A 129 24.66 58.74 -44.47
CA HIS A 129 23.45 59.55 -44.37
C HIS A 129 22.08 58.88 -44.20
N LEU A 130 21.58 58.97 -42.95
CA LEU A 130 20.18 59.12 -42.62
C LEU A 130 19.50 60.20 -43.49
N SER A 131 18.31 59.93 -44.02
CA SER A 131 17.13 60.77 -43.78
C SER A 131 15.82 60.14 -44.27
N SER A 132 14.95 59.75 -43.34
CA SER A 132 13.53 60.16 -43.29
C SER A 132 12.74 59.29 -42.29
N LYS A 133 11.71 59.87 -41.65
CA LYS A 133 10.90 59.16 -40.66
C LYS A 133 9.74 58.40 -41.31
N VAL A 134 9.72 57.09 -41.06
CA VAL A 134 8.52 56.23 -40.93
C VAL A 134 7.53 56.17 -42.10
N LYS A 135 7.46 55.00 -42.73
CA LYS A 135 6.18 54.40 -43.17
C LYS A 135 6.03 52.98 -42.61
N LEU A 136 5.45 52.88 -41.42
CA LEU A 136 5.08 51.59 -40.82
C LEU A 136 3.71 51.14 -41.34
N ALA A 137 3.66 50.26 -42.35
CA ALA A 137 2.45 49.49 -42.71
C ALA A 137 2.66 48.37 -43.75
N GLY A 138 3.88 47.84 -43.94
CA GLY A 138 4.03 46.54 -44.60
C GLY A 138 3.59 45.46 -43.62
N LYS A 139 2.41 44.83 -43.81
CA LYS A 139 1.97 43.72 -42.96
C LYS A 139 2.92 42.52 -43.15
N LEU A 140 3.93 42.43 -42.28
CA LEU A 140 4.53 41.13 -41.94
C LEU A 140 3.39 40.29 -41.36
N LYS A 141 2.79 39.44 -42.20
CA LYS A 141 2.01 38.31 -41.72
C LYS A 141 2.95 37.56 -40.79
N ALA A 142 2.63 37.49 -39.50
CA ALA A 142 3.28 36.53 -38.63
C ALA A 142 3.13 35.18 -39.33
N LYS A 143 4.26 34.54 -39.68
CA LYS A 143 4.21 33.14 -40.10
C LYS A 143 3.52 32.42 -38.95
N GLU A 144 2.48 31.66 -39.25
CA GLU A 144 1.98 30.67 -38.30
C GLU A 144 3.09 29.64 -38.15
N ILE A 145 3.99 29.89 -37.17
CA ILE A 145 5.06 28.96 -36.80
C ILE A 145 4.33 27.71 -36.35
N ASN A 146 4.30 26.73 -37.24
CA ASN A 146 3.71 25.45 -36.94
C ASN A 146 4.79 24.76 -36.11
N LEU A 147 4.83 25.05 -34.80
CA LEU A 147 5.88 24.58 -33.89
C LEU A 147 6.15 23.08 -34.09
N TRP A 148 5.10 22.28 -34.29
CA TRP A 148 5.16 20.85 -34.58
C TRP A 148 5.64 20.43 -35.98
N LYS A 149 5.69 21.33 -36.97
CA LYS A 149 6.36 21.11 -38.27
C LYS A 149 7.80 21.57 -38.24
N ASP A 150 8.07 22.69 -37.58
CA ASP A 150 9.37 23.35 -37.51
C ASP A 150 10.32 22.70 -36.47
N LEU A 151 9.79 21.88 -35.54
CA LEU A 151 10.56 21.09 -34.58
C LEU A 151 11.36 19.93 -35.22
N PRO A 152 12.66 19.78 -34.92
CA PRO A 152 13.46 18.59 -35.26
C PRO A 152 12.86 17.28 -34.73
N HIS A 153 13.09 16.18 -35.46
CA HIS A 153 12.56 14.85 -35.13
C HIS A 153 12.96 14.35 -33.72
N GLU A 154 14.19 14.64 -33.29
CA GLU A 154 14.68 14.33 -31.95
C GLU A 154 13.87 15.03 -30.85
N LEU A 155 13.56 16.32 -31.04
CA LEU A 155 12.73 17.08 -30.10
C LEU A 155 11.27 16.62 -30.14
N LYS A 156 10.75 16.18 -31.31
CA LYS A 156 9.43 15.55 -31.42
C LYS A 156 9.35 14.26 -30.59
N ILE A 157 10.36 13.38 -30.71
CA ILE A 157 10.48 12.16 -29.88
C ILE A 157 10.64 12.53 -28.40
N HIS A 158 11.45 13.53 -28.07
CA HIS A 158 11.63 13.94 -26.68
C HIS A 158 10.33 14.47 -26.04
N VAL A 159 9.56 15.31 -26.74
CA VAL A 159 8.23 15.76 -26.29
C VAL A 159 7.27 14.57 -26.10
N LEU A 160 7.27 13.60 -27.01
CA LEU A 160 6.47 12.38 -26.88
C LEU A 160 6.94 11.50 -25.71
N SER A 161 8.24 11.48 -25.37
CA SER A 161 8.80 10.63 -24.31
C SER A 161 8.33 10.98 -22.88
N PHE A 162 7.76 12.18 -22.69
CA PHE A 162 7.12 12.58 -21.42
C PHE A 162 5.67 12.07 -21.27
N LEU A 163 5.08 11.50 -22.32
CA LEU A 163 3.67 11.07 -22.31
C LEU A 163 3.54 9.60 -21.88
N PRO A 164 2.50 9.25 -21.09
CA PRO A 164 2.28 7.86 -20.72
C PRO A 164 1.92 7.00 -21.94
N GLN A 165 2.28 5.73 -21.91
CA GLN A 165 2.15 4.77 -23.03
C GLN A 165 0.73 4.73 -23.61
N LYS A 166 -0.27 4.82 -22.73
CA LYS A 166 -1.70 4.89 -23.04
C LYS A 166 -2.10 6.12 -23.87
N GLU A 167 -1.35 7.21 -23.79
CA GLU A 167 -1.56 8.45 -24.55
C GLU A 167 -0.76 8.49 -25.85
N LEU A 168 0.43 7.88 -25.89
CA LEU A 168 1.11 7.57 -27.15
C LEU A 168 0.21 6.74 -28.10
N VAL A 169 -0.45 5.70 -27.58
CA VAL A 169 -1.41 4.91 -28.37
C VAL A 169 -2.61 5.75 -28.83
N ARG A 170 -3.08 6.73 -28.05
CA ARG A 170 -4.15 7.66 -28.47
C ARG A 170 -3.67 8.60 -29.58
N ILE A 171 -2.48 9.18 -29.44
CA ILE A 171 -1.88 10.13 -30.39
C ILE A 171 -1.58 9.47 -31.74
N SER A 172 -1.27 8.17 -31.75
CA SER A 172 -1.11 7.37 -32.98
C SER A 172 -2.34 7.34 -33.92
N ARG A 173 -3.49 7.90 -33.47
CA ARG A 173 -4.73 8.05 -34.25
C ARG A 173 -4.92 9.45 -34.87
N VAL A 174 -4.08 10.43 -34.52
CA VAL A 174 -4.29 11.86 -34.88
C VAL A 174 -3.78 12.20 -36.29
N SER A 175 -2.66 11.61 -36.70
CA SER A 175 -2.08 11.80 -38.04
C SER A 175 -1.22 10.59 -38.43
N LYS A 176 -0.92 10.43 -39.72
CA LYS A 176 0.05 9.44 -40.21
C LYS A 176 1.48 9.71 -39.72
N GLU A 177 1.86 10.99 -39.58
CA GLU A 177 3.15 11.37 -39.00
C GLU A 177 3.23 10.93 -37.52
N PHE A 178 2.23 11.32 -36.72
CA PHE A 178 2.10 10.89 -35.32
C PHE A 178 1.98 9.37 -35.17
N HIS A 179 1.32 8.66 -36.09
CA HIS A 179 1.31 7.20 -36.10
C HIS A 179 2.73 6.64 -36.17
N ASN A 180 3.50 7.06 -37.16
CA ASN A 180 4.86 6.56 -37.35
C ASN A 180 5.78 6.91 -36.17
N MET A 181 5.71 8.15 -35.66
CA MET A 181 6.50 8.57 -34.49
C MET A 181 6.11 7.82 -33.21
N CYS A 182 4.83 7.57 -32.94
CA CYS A 182 4.39 6.80 -31.77
C CYS A 182 4.76 5.29 -31.84
N PHE A 183 5.22 4.79 -32.98
CA PHE A 183 5.78 3.44 -33.12
C PHE A 183 7.32 3.43 -33.24
N ASP A 184 8.01 4.57 -33.02
CA ASP A 184 9.48 4.59 -32.86
C ASP A 184 9.89 3.86 -31.57
N GLY A 185 10.82 2.91 -31.68
CA GLY A 185 11.25 2.07 -30.57
C GLY A 185 11.89 2.82 -29.39
N GLN A 186 12.43 4.03 -29.60
CA GLN A 186 13.01 4.85 -28.55
C GLN A 186 11.98 5.25 -27.47
N LEU A 187 10.73 5.48 -27.86
CA LEU A 187 9.63 5.80 -26.92
C LEU A 187 9.24 4.60 -26.03
N TRP A 188 9.56 3.37 -26.47
CA TRP A 188 9.13 2.12 -25.85
C TRP A 188 10.21 1.46 -24.99
N ALA A 189 11.27 2.19 -24.62
CA ALA A 189 12.31 1.70 -23.72
C ALA A 189 11.77 1.22 -22.36
N ARG A 190 10.62 1.75 -21.92
CA ARG A 190 9.81 1.25 -20.80
C ARG A 190 8.39 0.91 -21.27
N LEU A 191 8.08 -0.38 -21.35
CA LEU A 191 6.75 -0.88 -21.69
C LEU A 191 6.11 -1.52 -20.45
N ASP A 192 5.16 -0.81 -19.84
CA ASP A 192 4.30 -1.38 -18.79
C ASP A 192 2.89 -1.62 -19.33
N ALA A 193 2.48 -2.89 -19.40
CA ALA A 193 1.17 -3.29 -19.89
C ALA A 193 0.10 -3.42 -18.77
N SER A 194 0.47 -3.28 -17.49
CA SER A 194 -0.44 -3.48 -16.36
C SER A 194 -1.56 -2.43 -16.29
N GLU A 195 -1.38 -1.24 -16.87
CA GLU A 195 -2.46 -0.25 -17.00
C GLU A 195 -3.54 -0.62 -18.03
N PHE A 196 -3.18 -1.44 -19.04
CA PHE A 196 -3.95 -1.57 -20.28
C PHE A 196 -4.17 -2.99 -20.81
N TYR A 197 -3.73 -4.03 -20.09
CA TYR A 197 -3.90 -5.45 -20.44
C TYR A 197 -5.36 -5.91 -20.69
N GLN A 198 -6.35 -5.13 -20.24
CA GLN A 198 -7.78 -5.37 -20.50
C GLN A 198 -8.33 -4.63 -21.74
N LYS A 199 -7.57 -3.68 -22.32
CA LYS A 199 -8.11 -2.62 -23.22
C LYS A 199 -7.43 -2.55 -24.59
N ILE A 200 -6.14 -2.84 -24.68
CA ILE A 200 -5.44 -3.03 -25.95
C ILE A 200 -5.66 -4.49 -26.39
N PRO A 201 -5.77 -4.84 -27.69
CA PRO A 201 -5.80 -6.24 -28.13
C PRO A 201 -4.39 -6.84 -28.26
N ALA A 202 -4.27 -8.17 -28.11
CA ALA A 202 -3.02 -8.94 -28.16
C ALA A 202 -2.10 -8.61 -29.35
N GLU A 203 -2.69 -8.23 -30.49
CA GLU A 203 -1.97 -7.97 -31.74
C GLU A 203 -1.39 -6.55 -31.80
N ALA A 204 -2.05 -5.59 -31.17
CA ALA A 204 -1.48 -4.26 -30.97
C ALA A 204 -0.34 -4.31 -29.95
N LEU A 205 -0.48 -5.07 -28.86
CA LEU A 205 0.63 -5.30 -27.90
C LEU A 205 1.82 -5.98 -28.60
N ALA A 206 1.58 -7.05 -29.36
CA ALA A 206 2.64 -7.69 -30.13
C ALA A 206 3.28 -6.75 -31.18
N LYS A 207 2.49 -5.90 -31.86
CA LYS A 207 3.02 -4.89 -32.79
C LYS A 207 3.92 -3.88 -32.07
N ILE A 208 3.50 -3.36 -30.91
CA ILE A 208 4.28 -2.41 -30.09
C ILE A 208 5.62 -3.04 -29.68
N VAL A 209 5.61 -4.27 -29.16
CA VAL A 209 6.84 -4.97 -28.77
C VAL A 209 7.73 -5.24 -29.98
N LEU A 210 7.16 -5.57 -31.14
CA LEU A 210 7.94 -5.81 -32.37
C LEU A 210 8.54 -4.53 -32.99
N SER A 211 7.87 -3.37 -32.86
CA SER A 211 8.44 -2.08 -33.27
C SER A 211 9.47 -1.55 -32.27
N ALA A 212 9.32 -1.89 -30.99
CA ALA A 212 10.28 -1.52 -29.95
C ALA A 212 11.54 -2.41 -29.96
N GLY A 213 11.37 -3.73 -30.15
CA GLY A 213 12.43 -4.71 -30.32
C GLY A 213 13.57 -4.57 -29.31
N SER A 214 14.78 -4.31 -29.81
CA SER A 214 16.01 -4.20 -29.04
C SER A 214 16.15 -2.90 -28.23
N PHE A 215 15.22 -1.95 -28.32
CA PHE A 215 15.20 -0.74 -27.48
C PHE A 215 14.51 -0.94 -26.13
N VAL A 216 13.66 -1.96 -25.97
CA VAL A 216 12.99 -2.27 -24.70
C VAL A 216 14.04 -2.66 -23.65
N ARG A 217 14.05 -1.97 -22.50
CA ARG A 217 14.89 -2.28 -21.33
C ARG A 217 14.05 -2.71 -20.14
N ASP A 218 12.95 -2.02 -19.89
CA ASP A 218 11.99 -2.35 -18.84
C ASP A 218 10.71 -2.90 -19.48
N LEU A 219 10.43 -4.20 -19.28
CA LEU A 219 9.26 -4.91 -19.83
C LEU A 219 8.40 -5.47 -18.69
N ASN A 220 7.20 -4.92 -18.51
CA ASN A 220 6.21 -5.45 -17.57
C ASN A 220 4.97 -5.98 -18.32
N LEU A 221 4.78 -7.30 -18.28
CA LEU A 221 3.65 -8.03 -18.85
C LEU A 221 2.73 -8.62 -17.76
N ARG A 222 2.80 -8.11 -16.51
CA ARG A 222 1.96 -8.55 -15.38
C ARG A 222 0.49 -8.63 -15.77
N GLY A 223 -0.10 -9.82 -15.58
CA GLY A 223 -1.51 -10.06 -15.84
C GLY A 223 -1.92 -10.04 -17.32
N CYS A 224 -0.98 -10.03 -18.28
CA CYS A 224 -1.29 -10.04 -19.71
C CYS A 224 -1.80 -11.41 -20.21
N VAL A 225 -3.02 -11.78 -19.79
CA VAL A 225 -3.80 -12.94 -20.27
C VAL A 225 -3.77 -13.03 -21.81
N GLN A 226 -3.86 -11.89 -22.49
CA GLN A 226 -3.84 -11.77 -23.95
C GLN A 226 -2.59 -12.33 -24.66
N VAL A 227 -1.50 -12.58 -23.93
CA VAL A 227 -0.28 -13.25 -24.45
C VAL A 227 -0.44 -14.78 -24.45
N GLU A 228 -1.65 -15.29 -24.15
CA GLU A 228 -2.11 -16.70 -24.22
C GLU A 228 -1.60 -17.52 -25.41
N HIS A 229 -1.40 -16.89 -26.57
CA HIS A 229 -0.89 -17.56 -27.77
C HIS A 229 0.65 -17.66 -27.76
N TYR A 230 1.19 -18.87 -27.58
CA TYR A 230 2.64 -19.14 -27.56
C TYR A 230 3.42 -18.50 -28.73
N LYS A 231 2.88 -18.51 -29.96
CA LYS A 231 3.50 -17.87 -31.14
C LYS A 231 3.68 -16.35 -31.03
N LYS A 232 2.88 -15.67 -30.18
CA LYS A 232 3.02 -14.24 -29.90
C LYS A 232 4.07 -14.03 -28.79
N ALA A 233 4.07 -14.86 -27.74
CA ALA A 233 5.09 -14.87 -26.69
C ALA A 233 6.51 -15.17 -27.24
N GLU A 234 6.63 -16.08 -28.20
CA GLU A 234 7.90 -16.43 -28.86
C GLU A 234 8.47 -15.25 -29.68
N LYS A 235 7.62 -14.57 -30.45
CA LYS A 235 8.03 -13.36 -31.18
C LYS A 235 8.45 -12.21 -30.25
N ILE A 236 7.77 -12.07 -29.11
CA ILE A 236 8.15 -11.13 -28.04
C ILE A 236 9.54 -11.47 -27.48
N ALA A 237 9.79 -12.75 -27.17
CA ALA A 237 11.07 -13.24 -26.64
C ALA A 237 12.24 -13.13 -27.63
N GLN A 238 11.98 -13.22 -28.94
CA GLN A 238 13.00 -13.05 -30.00
C GLN A 238 13.30 -11.58 -30.32
N ALA A 239 12.35 -10.66 -30.06
CA ALA A 239 12.49 -9.24 -30.34
C ALA A 239 13.25 -8.49 -29.22
N CYS A 240 13.00 -8.85 -27.96
CA CYS A 240 13.56 -8.18 -26.79
C CYS A 240 14.93 -8.76 -26.43
N ASN A 241 16.02 -8.08 -26.81
CA ASN A 241 17.40 -8.57 -26.67
C ASN A 241 18.32 -7.67 -25.79
N ASN A 242 17.77 -6.64 -25.13
CA ASN A 242 18.51 -5.72 -24.23
C ASN A 242 17.78 -5.45 -22.91
N LEU A 243 16.91 -6.36 -22.46
CA LEU A 243 16.15 -6.23 -21.22
C LEU A 243 17.07 -6.12 -20.00
N GLN A 244 16.78 -5.13 -19.16
CA GLN A 244 17.38 -4.90 -17.85
C GLN A 244 16.38 -5.25 -16.74
N ARG A 245 15.08 -5.08 -16.99
CA ARG A 245 14.00 -5.43 -16.07
C ARG A 245 12.90 -6.19 -16.81
N ALA A 246 12.55 -7.37 -16.32
CA ALA A 246 11.48 -8.19 -16.89
C ALA A 246 10.52 -8.69 -15.80
N THR A 247 9.24 -8.33 -15.91
CA THR A 247 8.16 -8.80 -15.04
C THR A 247 7.15 -9.57 -15.87
N LEU A 248 7.06 -10.87 -15.61
CA LEU A 248 6.20 -11.83 -16.33
C LEU A 248 5.13 -12.44 -15.40
N GLU A 249 4.79 -11.72 -14.33
CA GLU A 249 3.88 -12.15 -13.27
C GLU A 249 2.50 -12.60 -13.82
N GLY A 250 2.13 -13.84 -13.48
CA GLY A 250 0.83 -14.41 -13.85
C GLY A 250 0.65 -14.77 -15.34
N CYS A 251 1.69 -14.72 -16.17
CA CYS A 251 1.63 -15.14 -17.59
C CYS A 251 1.54 -16.68 -17.73
N ARG A 252 0.44 -17.30 -17.29
CA ARG A 252 0.24 -18.77 -17.17
C ARG A 252 0.61 -19.59 -18.41
N ASN A 253 0.44 -19.04 -19.62
CA ASN A 253 0.71 -19.73 -20.88
C ASN A 253 2.15 -19.58 -21.40
N PHE A 254 3.03 -18.88 -20.67
CA PHE A 254 4.41 -18.67 -21.10
C PHE A 254 5.19 -19.98 -20.99
N GLN A 255 5.51 -20.62 -22.13
CA GLN A 255 6.14 -21.93 -22.14
C GLN A 255 7.62 -21.88 -21.76
N ARG A 256 8.12 -22.95 -21.13
CA ARG A 256 9.51 -23.06 -20.66
C ARG A 256 10.57 -22.81 -21.76
N PRO A 257 10.44 -23.32 -23.01
CA PRO A 257 11.40 -23.00 -24.07
C PRO A 257 11.42 -21.50 -24.42
N THR A 258 10.25 -20.86 -24.51
CA THR A 258 10.12 -19.42 -24.76
C THR A 258 10.80 -18.59 -23.68
N LEU A 259 10.61 -18.98 -22.41
CA LEU A 259 11.23 -18.34 -21.26
C LEU A 259 12.75 -18.55 -21.23
N HIS A 260 13.24 -19.75 -21.56
CA HIS A 260 14.67 -20.04 -21.68
C HIS A 260 15.34 -19.24 -22.80
N SER A 261 14.67 -19.07 -23.94
CA SER A 261 15.16 -18.20 -25.03
C SER A 261 15.23 -16.73 -24.62
N LEU A 262 14.18 -16.21 -23.96
CA LEU A 262 14.16 -14.82 -23.46
C LEU A 262 15.32 -14.57 -22.47
N ILE A 263 15.54 -15.48 -21.52
CA ILE A 263 16.63 -15.36 -20.53
C ILE A 263 18.01 -15.40 -21.21
N ARG A 264 18.22 -16.31 -22.17
CA ARG A 264 19.50 -16.42 -22.91
C ARG A 264 19.78 -15.22 -23.81
N ALA A 265 18.73 -14.59 -24.34
CA ALA A 265 18.86 -13.40 -25.18
C ALA A 265 19.23 -12.12 -24.40
N ASN A 266 19.07 -12.10 -23.08
CA ASN A 266 19.16 -10.88 -22.26
C ASN A 266 20.18 -11.01 -21.11
N PRO A 267 21.50 -11.03 -21.39
CA PRO A 267 22.53 -11.18 -20.36
C PRO A 267 22.70 -9.98 -19.41
N ARG A 268 22.01 -8.86 -19.70
CA ARG A 268 22.01 -7.61 -18.92
C ARG A 268 20.80 -7.50 -17.97
N LEU A 269 20.08 -8.58 -17.71
CA LEU A 269 18.97 -8.61 -16.76
C LEU A 269 19.46 -8.36 -15.33
N VAL A 270 18.96 -7.27 -14.73
CA VAL A 270 19.22 -6.82 -13.36
C VAL A 270 18.04 -7.14 -12.45
N HIS A 271 16.80 -7.04 -12.94
CA HIS A 271 15.60 -7.44 -12.21
C HIS A 271 14.76 -8.44 -13.00
N LEU A 272 14.39 -9.55 -12.36
CA LEU A 272 13.56 -10.58 -12.96
C LEU A 272 12.43 -10.98 -11.98
N ASN A 273 11.17 -10.78 -12.38
CA ASN A 273 9.99 -11.24 -11.64
C ASN A 273 9.24 -12.29 -12.47
N LEU A 274 9.12 -13.48 -11.90
CA LEU A 274 8.49 -14.67 -12.49
C LEU A 274 7.35 -15.22 -11.60
N THR A 275 6.78 -14.42 -10.69
CA THR A 275 5.84 -14.93 -9.67
C THR A 275 4.63 -15.63 -10.27
N GLY A 276 4.32 -16.82 -9.72
CA GLY A 276 3.18 -17.64 -10.13
C GLY A 276 3.30 -18.24 -11.53
N LEU A 277 4.50 -18.36 -12.11
CA LEU A 277 4.72 -18.97 -13.42
C LEU A 277 4.96 -20.49 -13.32
N PRO A 278 4.07 -21.34 -13.87
CA PRO A 278 4.24 -22.80 -13.80
C PRO A 278 5.37 -23.33 -14.69
N ALA A 279 5.97 -22.50 -15.55
CA ALA A 279 7.11 -22.87 -16.40
C ALA A 279 8.49 -22.67 -15.74
N VAL A 280 8.52 -22.13 -14.51
CA VAL A 280 9.74 -22.00 -13.71
C VAL A 280 10.01 -23.33 -13.01
N THR A 281 11.22 -23.85 -13.19
CA THR A 281 11.69 -25.12 -12.61
C THR A 281 13.16 -24.99 -12.22
N ASN A 282 13.70 -25.97 -11.48
CA ASN A 282 15.13 -25.99 -11.11
C ASN A 282 16.07 -25.84 -12.33
N VAL A 283 15.67 -26.38 -13.49
CA VAL A 283 16.44 -26.24 -14.74
C VAL A 283 16.32 -24.82 -15.33
N THR A 284 15.17 -24.16 -15.18
CA THR A 284 15.01 -22.74 -15.53
C THR A 284 15.96 -21.88 -14.70
N CYS A 285 16.04 -22.11 -13.40
CA CYS A 285 16.93 -21.34 -12.53
C CYS A 285 18.42 -21.61 -12.81
N LYS A 286 18.79 -22.84 -13.21
CA LYS A 286 20.12 -23.15 -13.75
C LYS A 286 20.43 -22.45 -15.09
N VAL A 287 19.42 -22.02 -15.85
CA VAL A 287 19.59 -21.17 -17.06
C VAL A 287 19.68 -19.68 -16.68
N ILE A 288 18.89 -19.20 -15.72
CA ILE A 288 19.01 -17.82 -15.17
C ILE A 288 20.41 -17.61 -14.61
N ALA A 289 20.83 -18.48 -13.69
CA ALA A 289 22.16 -18.53 -13.07
C ALA A 289 23.31 -18.33 -14.08
N LYS A 290 23.27 -19.08 -15.18
CA LYS A 290 24.32 -19.06 -16.23
C LYS A 290 24.19 -17.95 -17.28
N SER A 291 23.02 -17.33 -17.41
CA SER A 291 22.77 -16.32 -18.46
C SER A 291 22.78 -14.89 -17.92
N CYS A 292 22.45 -14.68 -16.64
CA CYS A 292 22.20 -13.38 -16.04
C CYS A 292 23.14 -13.11 -14.84
N PRO A 293 24.45 -12.92 -15.04
CA PRO A 293 25.40 -12.67 -13.95
C PRO A 293 25.22 -11.29 -13.27
N GLN A 294 24.50 -10.37 -13.92
CA GLN A 294 24.22 -9.01 -13.41
C GLN A 294 22.92 -8.91 -12.59
N LEU A 295 22.30 -10.04 -12.25
CA LEU A 295 21.01 -10.09 -11.56
C LEU A 295 21.13 -9.60 -10.10
N GLU A 296 20.44 -8.51 -9.77
CA GLU A 296 20.35 -7.95 -8.40
C GLU A 296 19.03 -8.29 -7.70
N TYR A 297 17.96 -8.51 -8.46
CA TYR A 297 16.62 -8.84 -7.96
C TYR A 297 16.07 -10.08 -8.66
N LEU A 298 15.59 -11.06 -7.88
CA LEU A 298 14.82 -12.19 -8.37
C LEU A 298 13.59 -12.46 -7.49
N ASP A 299 12.42 -12.52 -8.12
CA ASP A 299 11.19 -13.03 -7.50
C ASP A 299 10.68 -14.27 -8.26
N VAL A 300 10.59 -15.39 -7.54
CA VAL A 300 10.15 -16.71 -8.02
C VAL A 300 9.10 -17.30 -7.09
N SER A 301 8.44 -16.45 -6.30
CA SER A 301 7.35 -16.84 -5.39
C SER A 301 6.21 -17.58 -6.13
N TRP A 302 5.58 -18.54 -5.45
CA TRP A 302 4.47 -19.37 -5.94
C TRP A 302 4.81 -20.30 -7.14
N CYS A 303 6.09 -20.56 -7.41
CA CYS A 303 6.53 -21.40 -8.54
C CYS A 303 6.63 -22.89 -8.16
N LYS A 304 5.47 -23.55 -8.00
CA LYS A 304 5.28 -24.95 -7.52
C LYS A 304 5.89 -26.09 -8.37
N GLN A 305 6.87 -25.83 -9.24
CA GLN A 305 7.66 -26.85 -9.98
C GLN A 305 9.17 -26.68 -9.75
N MET A 306 9.53 -26.06 -8.62
CA MET A 306 10.88 -25.68 -8.25
C MET A 306 11.04 -25.77 -6.73
N ASP A 307 12.23 -26.14 -6.29
CA ASP A 307 12.60 -26.31 -4.89
C ASP A 307 13.85 -25.47 -4.56
N SER A 308 14.27 -25.49 -3.30
CA SER A 308 15.51 -24.87 -2.81
C SER A 308 16.75 -25.17 -3.67
N THR A 309 16.80 -26.33 -4.33
CA THR A 309 17.89 -26.73 -5.24
C THR A 309 18.03 -25.82 -6.46
N GLY A 310 16.91 -25.30 -6.99
CA GLY A 310 16.89 -24.30 -8.06
C GLY A 310 17.46 -22.96 -7.60
N VAL A 311 17.10 -22.55 -6.38
CA VAL A 311 17.54 -21.31 -5.73
C VAL A 311 19.05 -21.34 -5.44
N ARG A 312 19.60 -22.50 -5.04
CA ARG A 312 21.04 -22.72 -4.85
C ARG A 312 21.87 -22.44 -6.10
N PHE A 313 21.40 -22.79 -7.30
CA PHE A 313 22.13 -22.47 -8.54
C PHE A 313 22.24 -20.96 -8.77
N ILE A 314 21.16 -20.22 -8.53
CA ILE A 314 21.13 -18.75 -8.66
C ILE A 314 22.09 -18.11 -7.67
N ILE A 315 22.04 -18.51 -6.39
CA ILE A 315 22.88 -17.94 -5.33
C ILE A 315 24.38 -18.11 -5.65
N ASN A 316 24.78 -19.28 -6.16
CA ASN A 316 26.19 -19.54 -6.47
C ASN A 316 26.71 -18.79 -7.72
N ASP A 317 25.89 -18.65 -8.77
CA ASP A 317 26.33 -18.10 -10.06
C ASP A 317 26.01 -16.60 -10.24
N CYS A 318 25.12 -16.00 -9.43
CA CYS A 318 24.72 -14.57 -9.50
C CYS A 318 25.31 -13.76 -8.31
N PRO A 319 26.56 -13.28 -8.37
CA PRO A 319 27.24 -12.67 -7.22
C PRO A 319 26.65 -11.32 -6.76
N ASN A 320 25.93 -10.62 -7.64
CA ASN A 320 25.36 -9.30 -7.37
C ASN A 320 23.95 -9.33 -6.75
N LEU A 321 23.40 -10.51 -6.46
CA LEU A 321 22.03 -10.67 -5.97
C LEU A 321 21.85 -10.03 -4.58
N LYS A 322 20.87 -9.11 -4.47
CA LYS A 322 20.53 -8.35 -3.26
C LYS A 322 19.12 -8.64 -2.76
N ASP A 323 18.13 -8.78 -3.63
CA ASP A 323 16.72 -9.03 -3.29
C ASP A 323 16.29 -10.39 -3.87
N LEU A 324 16.13 -11.38 -2.99
CA LEU A 324 15.73 -12.74 -3.34
C LEU A 324 14.40 -13.09 -2.67
N ARG A 325 13.39 -13.40 -3.50
CA ARG A 325 12.02 -13.64 -3.04
C ARG A 325 11.50 -14.99 -3.49
N VAL A 326 11.19 -15.81 -2.49
CA VAL A 326 10.91 -17.23 -2.62
C VAL A 326 9.78 -17.58 -1.63
N ARG A 327 8.53 -17.22 -1.95
CA ARG A 327 7.36 -17.64 -1.16
C ARG A 327 6.75 -18.95 -1.67
N GLU A 328 6.23 -19.76 -0.75
CA GLU A 328 5.67 -21.11 -0.97
C GLU A 328 6.59 -22.01 -1.82
N ILE A 329 7.81 -22.27 -1.34
CA ILE A 329 8.76 -23.21 -1.98
C ILE A 329 9.35 -24.17 -0.95
N GLU A 330 9.43 -25.44 -1.33
CA GLU A 330 9.83 -26.57 -0.48
C GLU A 330 11.35 -26.82 -0.46
N GLY A 331 11.81 -27.64 0.48
CA GLY A 331 13.21 -28.08 0.55
C GLY A 331 14.20 -27.10 1.21
N PHE A 332 13.73 -26.06 1.91
CA PHE A 332 14.60 -25.13 2.67
C PHE A 332 15.16 -25.72 3.98
N ASN A 333 14.91 -27.00 4.24
CA ASN A 333 15.59 -27.82 5.24
C ASN A 333 17.03 -28.22 4.83
N ASP A 334 17.39 -28.16 3.54
CA ASP A 334 18.70 -28.63 3.04
C ASP A 334 19.89 -27.79 3.57
N PRO A 335 20.83 -28.38 4.34
CA PRO A 335 21.98 -27.65 4.88
C PRO A 335 22.94 -27.15 3.79
N ILE A 336 22.89 -27.75 2.59
CA ILE A 336 23.70 -27.37 1.41
C ILE A 336 23.17 -26.07 0.79
N VAL A 337 21.87 -25.80 0.86
CA VAL A 337 21.28 -24.54 0.37
C VAL A 337 21.47 -23.45 1.43
N ALA A 338 21.27 -23.78 2.70
CA ALA A 338 21.59 -22.91 3.82
C ALA A 338 23.05 -22.42 3.78
N GLU A 339 24.00 -23.31 3.50
CA GLU A 339 25.42 -22.95 3.40
C GLU A 339 25.72 -22.04 2.18
N ALA A 340 25.01 -22.20 1.06
CA ALA A 340 25.17 -21.30 -0.10
C ALA A 340 24.71 -19.86 0.22
N ILE A 341 23.60 -19.70 0.97
CA ILE A 341 23.14 -18.41 1.50
C ILE A 341 24.19 -17.83 2.47
N PHE A 342 24.76 -18.67 3.34
CA PHE A 342 25.79 -18.25 4.28
C PHE A 342 27.07 -17.73 3.60
N ARG A 343 27.58 -18.46 2.59
CA ARG A 343 28.84 -18.14 1.90
C ARG A 343 28.77 -16.88 1.05
N THR A 344 27.61 -16.53 0.50
CA THR A 344 27.47 -15.37 -0.42
C THR A 344 27.35 -14.03 0.29
N ASN A 345 26.60 -13.95 1.39
CA ASN A 345 26.45 -12.77 2.26
C ASN A 345 26.28 -11.41 1.53
N ASN A 346 25.61 -11.40 0.36
CA ASN A 346 25.33 -10.20 -0.44
C ASN A 346 23.84 -9.80 -0.44
N LEU A 347 22.96 -10.66 0.07
CA LEU A 347 21.53 -10.39 0.17
C LEU A 347 21.24 -9.26 1.17
N GLU A 348 20.47 -8.27 0.72
CA GLU A 348 19.89 -7.20 1.54
C GLU A 348 18.40 -7.44 1.84
N ARG A 349 17.69 -8.17 0.97
CA ARG A 349 16.32 -8.66 1.23
C ARG A 349 16.25 -10.16 0.92
N LEU A 350 15.75 -10.92 1.89
CA LEU A 350 15.47 -12.34 1.77
C LEU A 350 14.04 -12.63 2.24
N ILE A 351 13.23 -13.18 1.35
CA ILE A 351 11.82 -13.51 1.61
C ILE A 351 11.62 -15.01 1.41
N LEU A 352 11.23 -15.71 2.49
CA LEU A 352 11.00 -17.15 2.58
C LEU A 352 9.59 -17.49 3.13
N ALA A 353 8.62 -16.57 3.02
CA ALA A 353 7.30 -16.78 3.61
C ALA A 353 6.56 -18.00 3.02
N GLY A 354 5.96 -18.81 3.87
CA GLY A 354 5.29 -20.05 3.48
C GLY A 354 6.24 -21.21 3.17
N CYS A 355 7.55 -21.08 3.44
CA CYS A 355 8.49 -22.20 3.42
C CYS A 355 8.31 -23.04 4.70
N GLU A 356 7.29 -23.92 4.73
CA GLU A 356 6.97 -24.72 5.92
C GLU A 356 8.11 -25.68 6.36
N ASP A 357 9.00 -26.06 5.45
CA ASP A 357 10.15 -26.93 5.75
C ASP A 357 11.32 -26.23 6.47
N LEU A 358 11.31 -24.90 6.58
CA LEU A 358 12.44 -24.16 7.15
C LEU A 358 12.60 -24.48 8.65
N THR A 359 13.68 -25.17 8.99
CA THR A 359 14.02 -25.57 10.38
C THR A 359 14.94 -24.56 11.07
N ASP A 360 14.95 -24.60 12.40
CA ASP A 360 15.92 -23.85 13.22
C ASP A 360 17.37 -24.11 12.80
N SER A 361 17.71 -25.35 12.46
CA SER A 361 19.06 -25.73 12.03
C SER A 361 19.42 -25.14 10.66
N ALA A 362 18.51 -25.14 9.69
CA ALA A 362 18.72 -24.51 8.40
C ALA A 362 18.91 -22.99 8.54
N LEU A 363 18.05 -22.32 9.33
CA LEU A 363 18.18 -20.88 9.60
C LEU A 363 19.47 -20.55 10.36
N GLN A 364 19.87 -21.37 11.34
CA GLN A 364 21.17 -21.22 12.01
C GLN A 364 22.33 -21.36 11.02
N ILE A 365 22.31 -22.34 10.13
CA ILE A 365 23.36 -22.55 9.11
C ILE A 365 23.42 -21.37 8.12
N MET A 366 22.27 -20.82 7.70
CA MET A 366 22.22 -19.62 6.82
C MET A 366 22.91 -18.39 7.43
N LEU A 367 22.89 -18.28 8.76
CA LEU A 367 23.40 -17.12 9.51
C LEU A 367 24.83 -17.33 10.01
N ARG A 368 25.15 -18.56 10.48
CA ARG A 368 26.37 -18.92 11.22
C ARG A 368 27.31 -19.86 10.45
N GLY A 369 26.83 -20.54 9.42
CA GLY A 369 27.52 -21.68 8.80
C GLY A 369 27.27 -22.98 9.57
N GLN A 370 27.77 -24.11 9.03
CA GLN A 370 27.60 -25.43 9.64
C GLN A 370 28.44 -25.61 10.92
N HIS A 371 29.66 -25.07 10.91
CA HIS A 371 30.62 -25.17 12.01
C HIS A 371 31.25 -23.79 12.28
N PRO A 372 30.50 -22.85 12.90
CA PRO A 372 31.08 -21.59 13.33
C PRO A 372 32.14 -21.83 14.42
N GLU A 373 33.25 -21.10 14.34
CA GLU A 373 34.10 -20.88 15.51
C GLU A 373 33.30 -20.07 16.52
N ILE A 374 33.30 -20.49 17.80
CA ILE A 374 32.56 -19.82 18.87
C ILE A 374 33.57 -19.11 19.76
N ASP A 375 33.37 -17.81 19.98
CA ASP A 375 34.16 -17.06 20.96
C ASP A 375 33.88 -17.59 22.37
N VAL A 376 34.94 -18.01 23.06
CA VAL A 376 34.89 -18.58 24.42
C VAL A 376 34.42 -17.55 25.45
N LEU A 377 34.59 -16.25 25.20
CA LEU A 377 34.22 -15.18 26.14
C LEU A 377 32.75 -14.77 26.05
N THR A 378 32.19 -14.68 24.84
CA THR A 378 30.80 -14.25 24.61
C THR A 378 29.83 -15.40 24.31
N GLY A 379 30.32 -16.60 23.96
CA GLY A 379 29.48 -17.70 23.46
C GLY A 379 28.87 -17.44 22.07
N LEU A 380 29.32 -16.41 21.36
CA LEU A 380 28.80 -16.01 20.05
C LEU A 380 29.65 -16.58 18.91
N PRO A 381 29.04 -16.87 17.73
CA PRO A 381 29.77 -17.33 16.56
C PRO A 381 30.61 -16.19 15.94
N VAL A 382 31.91 -16.44 15.73
CA VAL A 382 32.86 -15.51 15.10
C VAL A 382 32.62 -15.50 13.59
N VAL A 383 31.63 -14.72 13.18
CA VAL A 383 31.06 -14.75 11.83
C VAL A 383 30.85 -13.33 11.31
N PRO A 384 31.18 -13.01 10.04
CA PRO A 384 30.94 -11.69 9.48
C PRO A 384 29.43 -11.37 9.49
N PRO A 385 29.04 -10.16 9.91
CA PRO A 385 27.63 -9.77 10.01
C PRO A 385 26.94 -9.85 8.65
N ARG A 386 25.63 -10.12 8.69
CA ARG A 386 24.79 -10.24 7.50
C ARG A 386 24.44 -8.85 6.96
N LYS A 387 24.41 -8.71 5.63
CA LYS A 387 23.95 -7.48 4.95
C LYS A 387 22.41 -7.34 4.89
N LEU A 388 21.68 -8.32 5.43
CA LEU A 388 20.22 -8.34 5.44
C LEU A 388 19.64 -7.09 6.13
N ARG A 389 18.83 -6.36 5.37
CA ARG A 389 17.98 -5.26 5.83
C ARG A 389 16.53 -5.69 5.97
N HIS A 390 16.06 -6.62 5.14
CA HIS A 390 14.70 -7.14 5.20
C HIS A 390 14.68 -8.67 5.22
N LEU A 391 13.98 -9.23 6.20
CA LEU A 391 13.83 -10.66 6.37
C LEU A 391 12.35 -11.02 6.62
N ASP A 392 11.78 -11.85 5.76
CA ASP A 392 10.40 -12.36 5.87
C ASP A 392 10.43 -13.88 5.99
N LEU A 393 10.07 -14.39 7.17
CA LEU A 393 9.97 -15.82 7.51
C LEU A 393 8.53 -16.19 7.91
N SER A 394 7.54 -15.45 7.40
CA SER A 394 6.13 -15.63 7.77
C SER A 394 5.63 -17.04 7.41
N CYS A 395 4.75 -17.62 8.23
CA CYS A 395 4.19 -18.97 8.10
C CYS A 395 5.23 -20.13 8.13
N CYS A 396 6.48 -19.90 8.54
CA CYS A 396 7.48 -20.97 8.72
C CYS A 396 7.21 -21.79 10.00
N ASN A 397 6.17 -22.61 9.97
CA ASN A 397 5.59 -23.37 11.09
C ASN A 397 6.52 -24.34 11.87
N ARG A 398 7.75 -24.57 11.37
CA ARG A 398 8.79 -25.40 12.01
C ARG A 398 9.84 -24.59 12.78
N LEU A 399 9.91 -23.27 12.60
CA LEU A 399 10.81 -22.41 13.38
C LEU A 399 10.37 -22.33 14.85
N THR A 400 11.35 -22.19 15.73
CA THR A 400 11.16 -21.95 17.16
C THR A 400 12.04 -20.78 17.63
N ASN A 401 11.94 -20.46 18.92
CA ASN A 401 12.79 -19.50 19.60
C ASN A 401 14.29 -19.71 19.28
N ASN A 402 14.75 -20.95 19.09
CA ASN A 402 16.17 -21.25 18.92
C ASN A 402 16.70 -20.90 17.51
N GLY A 403 15.89 -21.02 16.46
CA GLY A 403 16.24 -20.54 15.12
C GLY A 403 16.23 -19.02 15.07
N VAL A 404 15.15 -18.39 15.56
CA VAL A 404 14.98 -16.93 15.51
C VAL A 404 16.02 -16.20 16.36
N LYS A 405 16.37 -16.70 17.56
CA LYS A 405 17.48 -16.17 18.38
C LYS A 405 18.81 -16.09 17.64
N ALA A 406 19.04 -16.90 16.60
CA ALA A 406 20.30 -16.89 15.85
C ALA A 406 20.50 -15.62 15.01
N LEU A 407 19.46 -14.82 14.78
CA LEU A 407 19.53 -13.51 14.12
C LEU A 407 20.18 -12.42 14.99
N ALA A 408 20.09 -12.55 16.31
CA ALA A 408 20.65 -11.58 17.25
C ALA A 408 22.18 -11.45 17.07
N HIS A 409 22.70 -10.23 17.24
CA HIS A 409 24.09 -9.82 16.99
C HIS A 409 24.58 -9.94 15.53
N LEU A 410 24.04 -10.87 14.74
CA LEU A 410 24.50 -11.12 13.36
C LEU A 410 23.85 -10.23 12.30
N VAL A 411 22.75 -9.54 12.59
CA VAL A 411 22.03 -8.68 11.62
C VAL A 411 21.84 -7.23 12.11
N PRO A 412 22.91 -6.46 12.40
CA PRO A 412 22.81 -5.13 12.99
C PRO A 412 22.17 -4.06 12.07
N ASN A 413 22.08 -4.33 10.77
CA ASN A 413 21.46 -3.44 9.77
C ASN A 413 20.03 -3.87 9.39
N LEU A 414 19.37 -4.71 10.18
CA LEU A 414 17.99 -5.10 9.92
C LEU A 414 17.05 -3.89 10.04
N GLU A 415 16.40 -3.53 8.92
CA GLU A 415 15.44 -2.44 8.78
C GLU A 415 13.99 -2.97 8.82
N GLY A 416 13.72 -4.23 8.44
CA GLY A 416 12.41 -4.87 8.54
C GLY A 416 12.44 -6.37 8.83
N LEU A 417 11.58 -6.83 9.74
CA LEU A 417 11.44 -8.22 10.17
C LEU A 417 9.97 -8.66 10.16
N GLN A 418 9.64 -9.69 9.38
CA GLN A 418 8.29 -10.25 9.27
C GLN A 418 8.30 -11.72 9.73
N LEU A 419 7.50 -12.02 10.75
CA LEU A 419 7.40 -13.33 11.42
C LEU A 419 5.92 -13.76 11.62
N SER A 420 5.00 -13.18 10.84
CA SER A 420 3.56 -13.46 10.92
C SER A 420 3.27 -14.96 10.78
N GLY A 421 2.34 -15.49 11.57
CA GLY A 421 1.93 -16.89 11.57
C GLY A 421 2.92 -17.89 12.19
N VAL A 422 4.09 -17.48 12.70
CA VAL A 422 5.06 -18.40 13.32
C VAL A 422 4.65 -18.72 14.78
N THR A 423 3.58 -19.52 14.90
CA THR A 423 2.85 -19.86 16.15
C THR A 423 3.70 -20.39 17.32
N ARG A 424 4.93 -20.86 17.08
CA ARG A 424 5.83 -21.44 18.09
C ARG A 424 6.76 -20.42 18.77
N LEU A 425 6.76 -19.16 18.35
CA LEU A 425 7.62 -18.13 18.94
C LEU A 425 7.01 -17.56 20.24
N THR A 426 7.87 -17.24 21.20
CA THR A 426 7.52 -16.49 22.42
C THR A 426 8.49 -15.30 22.60
N ASP A 427 8.19 -14.41 23.54
CA ASP A 427 8.96 -13.18 23.83
C ASP A 427 10.50 -13.38 23.83
N ALA A 428 10.97 -14.50 24.39
CA ALA A 428 12.38 -14.86 24.47
C ALA A 428 13.08 -15.03 23.11
N ALA A 429 12.34 -15.23 22.01
CA ALA A 429 12.90 -15.23 20.65
C ALA A 429 13.32 -13.82 20.19
N LEU A 430 12.55 -12.81 20.61
CA LEU A 430 12.59 -11.45 20.07
C LEU A 430 13.42 -10.52 20.94
N GLU A 431 13.44 -10.72 22.26
CA GLU A 431 14.29 -9.99 23.22
C GLU A 431 15.71 -9.69 22.69
N PRO A 432 16.53 -10.70 22.30
CA PRO A 432 17.91 -10.44 21.88
C PRO A 432 18.00 -9.84 20.47
N ILE A 433 16.98 -9.99 19.62
CA ILE A 433 16.91 -9.31 18.33
C ILE A 433 16.67 -7.82 18.54
N LEU A 434 15.66 -7.47 19.34
CA LEU A 434 15.32 -6.07 19.63
C LEU A 434 16.50 -5.35 20.29
N ALA A 435 17.21 -6.01 21.22
CA ALA A 435 18.40 -5.48 21.84
C ALA A 435 19.57 -5.22 20.86
N THR A 436 19.62 -5.89 19.70
CA THR A 436 20.76 -5.87 18.77
C THR A 436 20.46 -5.28 17.38
N THR A 437 19.23 -4.80 17.12
CA THR A 437 18.80 -4.27 15.81
C THR A 437 18.43 -2.77 15.88
N PRO A 438 19.41 -1.85 16.02
CA PRO A 438 19.16 -0.41 16.22
C PRO A 438 18.48 0.31 15.04
N ARG A 439 18.40 -0.33 13.87
CA ARG A 439 17.86 0.24 12.63
C ARG A 439 16.48 -0.30 12.24
N LEU A 440 15.84 -1.10 13.09
CA LEU A 440 14.56 -1.75 12.81
C LEU A 440 13.42 -0.70 12.70
N THR A 441 12.87 -0.55 11.49
CA THR A 441 11.77 0.37 11.17
C THR A 441 10.43 -0.35 10.99
N HIS A 442 10.45 -1.61 10.55
CA HIS A 442 9.26 -2.42 10.29
C HIS A 442 9.32 -3.74 11.08
N LEU A 443 8.27 -4.04 11.83
CA LEU A 443 8.15 -5.26 12.62
C LEU A 443 6.74 -5.84 12.46
N GLU A 444 6.63 -7.08 11.98
CA GLU A 444 5.36 -7.78 11.79
C GLU A 444 5.38 -9.11 12.54
N LEU A 445 4.44 -9.26 13.48
CA LEU A 445 4.37 -10.31 14.49
C LEU A 445 2.95 -10.89 14.59
N GLU A 446 2.26 -11.05 13.46
CA GLU A 446 0.84 -11.42 13.43
C GLU A 446 0.63 -12.90 13.81
N ASP A 447 -0.51 -13.23 14.42
CA ASP A 447 -0.90 -14.57 14.86
C ASP A 447 0.12 -15.30 15.77
N ILE A 448 1.12 -14.60 16.32
CA ILE A 448 2.07 -15.17 17.26
C ILE A 448 1.43 -15.28 18.65
N GLN A 449 0.65 -16.34 18.83
CA GLN A 449 -0.07 -16.67 20.07
C GLN A 449 0.84 -16.79 21.30
N GLY A 450 2.15 -16.97 21.11
CA GLY A 450 3.15 -17.08 22.16
C GLY A 450 3.63 -15.79 22.80
N LEU A 451 3.28 -14.61 22.26
CA LEU A 451 3.74 -13.32 22.79
C LEU A 451 2.97 -12.86 24.03
N THR A 452 3.60 -11.99 24.83
CA THR A 452 2.98 -11.35 26.00
C THR A 452 3.29 -9.85 26.10
N ASN A 453 2.56 -9.17 26.99
CA ASN A 453 2.78 -7.76 27.33
C ASN A 453 4.22 -7.46 27.82
N ALA A 454 4.96 -8.45 28.31
CA ALA A 454 6.34 -8.27 28.79
C ALA A 454 7.29 -7.83 27.66
N LEU A 455 7.20 -8.45 26.48
CA LEU A 455 8.04 -8.10 25.32
C LEU A 455 8.00 -6.60 25.02
N PHE A 456 6.80 -6.05 24.89
CA PHE A 456 6.58 -4.66 24.49
C PHE A 456 6.90 -3.69 25.63
N SER A 457 6.42 -3.96 26.84
CA SER A 457 6.61 -3.07 28.00
C SER A 457 8.02 -3.06 28.59
N GLN A 458 8.76 -4.17 28.52
CA GLN A 458 10.07 -4.32 29.19
C GLN A 458 11.26 -4.33 28.24
N HIS A 459 11.12 -4.89 27.02
CA HIS A 459 12.24 -5.08 26.08
C HIS A 459 12.15 -4.08 24.92
N LEU A 460 11.04 -4.02 24.17
CA LEU A 460 10.91 -3.11 23.01
C LEU A 460 11.04 -1.64 23.41
N VAL A 461 10.40 -1.20 24.51
CA VAL A 461 10.53 0.18 25.02
C VAL A 461 11.97 0.57 25.37
N LYS A 462 12.83 -0.39 25.72
CA LYS A 462 14.25 -0.16 26.03
C LYS A 462 15.17 -0.44 24.82
N ALA A 463 14.63 -0.94 23.72
CA ALA A 463 15.40 -1.32 22.54
C ALA A 463 15.86 -0.07 21.77
N PRO A 464 17.07 -0.10 21.17
CA PRO A 464 17.58 1.05 20.41
C PRO A 464 16.74 1.40 19.17
N CYS A 465 15.89 0.48 18.69
CA CYS A 465 14.94 0.73 17.59
C CYS A 465 13.67 1.48 18.00
N ALA A 466 13.32 1.59 19.29
CA ALA A 466 12.08 2.24 19.74
C ALA A 466 11.81 3.63 19.10
N PRO A 467 12.77 4.59 19.06
CA PRO A 467 12.54 5.88 18.41
C PRO A 467 12.57 5.83 16.87
N VAL A 468 12.95 4.71 16.26
CA VAL A 468 13.12 4.54 14.81
C VAL A 468 11.99 3.74 14.17
N LEU A 469 11.23 2.97 14.97
CA LEU A 469 10.14 2.12 14.51
C LEU A 469 9.00 2.94 13.89
N GLU A 470 8.69 2.67 12.62
CA GLU A 470 7.62 3.31 11.85
C GLU A 470 6.40 2.38 11.63
N HIS A 471 6.62 1.07 11.47
CA HIS A 471 5.58 0.08 11.22
C HIS A 471 5.61 -1.05 12.26
N LEU A 472 4.46 -1.34 12.87
CA LEU A 472 4.27 -2.45 13.80
C LEU A 472 2.96 -3.20 13.51
N SER A 473 3.03 -4.50 13.21
CA SER A 473 1.85 -5.37 13.22
C SER A 473 1.93 -6.38 14.35
N VAL A 474 0.86 -6.48 15.13
CA VAL A 474 0.67 -7.43 16.25
C VAL A 474 -0.75 -8.03 16.24
N SER A 475 -1.42 -8.00 15.08
CA SER A 475 -2.77 -8.53 14.91
C SER A 475 -2.82 -10.04 15.21
N GLY A 476 -3.89 -10.52 15.84
CA GLY A 476 -4.05 -11.92 16.26
C GLY A 476 -3.36 -12.30 17.58
N CYS A 477 -2.52 -11.43 18.15
CA CYS A 477 -1.87 -11.69 19.44
C CYS A 477 -2.84 -11.52 20.62
N GLU A 478 -3.73 -12.49 20.85
CA GLU A 478 -4.77 -12.44 21.90
C GLU A 478 -4.26 -12.15 23.32
N ARG A 479 -3.00 -12.48 23.64
CA ARG A 479 -2.39 -12.22 24.96
C ARG A 479 -1.90 -10.78 25.16
N LEU A 480 -1.91 -9.98 24.10
CA LEU A 480 -1.50 -8.58 24.11
C LEU A 480 -2.69 -7.67 24.47
N GLY A 481 -2.41 -6.62 25.24
CA GLY A 481 -3.39 -5.61 25.65
C GLY A 481 -2.70 -4.35 26.18
N ASP A 482 -3.48 -3.51 26.85
CA ASP A 482 -3.07 -2.16 27.26
C ASP A 482 -1.73 -2.10 28.02
N SER A 483 -1.48 -3.04 28.93
CA SER A 483 -0.26 -3.05 29.74
C SER A 483 1.03 -3.23 28.91
N GLY A 484 0.95 -3.87 27.75
CA GLY A 484 2.07 -3.98 26.80
C GLY A 484 2.20 -2.77 25.88
N LEU A 485 1.08 -2.17 25.46
CA LEU A 485 1.03 -1.20 24.37
C LEU A 485 0.96 0.27 24.82
N LEU A 486 0.42 0.62 25.99
CA LEU A 486 0.49 1.98 26.53
C LEU A 486 1.95 2.48 26.70
N PRO A 487 2.91 1.66 27.19
CA PRO A 487 4.32 2.05 27.23
C PRO A 487 4.93 2.27 25.83
N LEU A 488 4.46 1.52 24.83
CA LEU A 488 4.95 1.57 23.45
C LEU A 488 4.59 2.89 22.78
N PHE A 489 3.32 3.30 22.81
CA PHE A 489 2.88 4.57 22.21
C PHE A 489 3.51 5.80 22.86
N ARG A 490 3.94 5.72 24.13
CA ARG A 490 4.64 6.80 24.83
C ARG A 490 6.10 6.98 24.38
N ASN A 491 6.78 5.93 23.90
CA ASN A 491 8.21 5.96 23.56
C ASN A 491 8.46 5.93 22.04
N CYS A 492 7.69 5.17 21.28
CA CYS A 492 7.88 4.96 19.84
C CYS A 492 7.27 6.10 19.00
N THR A 493 7.76 7.33 19.16
CA THR A 493 7.06 8.52 18.63
C THR A 493 7.05 8.67 17.10
N ASN A 494 7.80 7.83 16.35
CA ASN A 494 7.85 7.86 14.89
C ASN A 494 6.90 6.86 14.20
N LEU A 495 6.08 6.12 14.95
CA LEU A 495 5.11 5.18 14.39
C LEU A 495 4.13 5.86 13.39
N ARG A 496 4.03 5.26 12.21
CA ARG A 496 3.17 5.67 11.08
C ARG A 496 2.05 4.69 10.78
N SER A 497 2.24 3.41 11.12
CA SER A 497 1.25 2.36 10.89
C SER A 497 1.35 1.30 11.99
N VAL A 498 0.25 1.10 12.71
CA VAL A 498 0.13 0.08 13.76
C VAL A 498 -1.14 -0.74 13.57
N TYR A 499 -0.99 -2.05 13.43
CA TYR A 499 -2.10 -3.00 13.28
C TYR A 499 -2.18 -3.87 14.53
N MET A 500 -3.36 -3.95 15.13
CA MET A 500 -3.59 -4.56 16.45
C MET A 500 -4.91 -5.34 16.48
N ASP A 501 -5.35 -5.84 15.32
CA ASP A 501 -6.65 -6.51 15.16
C ASP A 501 -6.72 -7.78 16.02
N ASN A 502 -7.90 -8.15 16.53
CA ASN A 502 -8.08 -9.31 17.41
C ASN A 502 -7.10 -9.35 18.61
N THR A 503 -6.82 -8.19 19.23
CA THR A 503 -6.06 -8.10 20.50
C THR A 503 -6.94 -7.57 21.64
N ARG A 504 -6.49 -7.72 22.90
CA ARG A 504 -7.25 -7.33 24.11
C ARG A 504 -6.89 -5.91 24.56
N ILE A 505 -6.83 -4.99 23.61
CA ILE A 505 -6.68 -3.54 23.85
C ILE A 505 -8.03 -2.85 24.04
N SER A 506 -8.04 -1.79 24.84
CA SER A 506 -9.19 -0.93 25.09
C SER A 506 -9.00 0.49 24.52
N ASP A 507 -10.02 1.32 24.72
CA ASP A 507 -10.02 2.75 24.41
C ASP A 507 -8.81 3.52 25.01
N LEU A 508 -8.18 3.01 26.07
CA LEU A 508 -6.96 3.60 26.66
C LEU A 508 -5.80 3.67 25.66
N VAL A 509 -5.61 2.62 24.83
CA VAL A 509 -4.55 2.58 23.81
C VAL A 509 -4.86 3.56 22.68
N LEU A 510 -6.14 3.72 22.33
CA LEU A 510 -6.59 4.72 21.36
C LEU A 510 -6.30 6.16 21.84
N ALA A 511 -6.54 6.44 23.13
CA ALA A 511 -6.29 7.74 23.74
C ALA A 511 -4.80 8.10 23.84
N GLU A 512 -3.91 7.14 24.16
CA GLU A 512 -2.45 7.33 24.13
C GLU A 512 -1.91 7.50 22.71
N ALA A 513 -2.40 6.71 21.74
CA ALA A 513 -2.02 6.89 20.33
C ALA A 513 -2.42 8.29 19.82
N ALA A 514 -3.61 8.78 20.19
CA ALA A 514 -4.05 10.14 19.91
C ALA A 514 -3.19 11.20 20.62
N ALA A 515 -2.76 10.96 21.87
CA ALA A 515 -1.85 11.85 22.58
C ALA A 515 -0.48 11.95 21.89
N MET A 516 0.09 10.83 21.44
CA MET A 516 1.38 10.80 20.73
C MET A 516 1.33 11.57 19.40
N VAL A 517 0.28 11.40 18.59
CA VAL A 517 0.09 12.16 17.34
C VAL A 517 -0.20 13.63 17.61
N THR A 518 -0.91 13.97 18.68
CA THR A 518 -1.12 15.37 19.11
C THR A 518 0.22 16.01 19.49
N ALA A 519 1.09 15.31 20.22
CA ALA A 519 2.43 15.79 20.58
C ALA A 519 3.39 15.86 19.38
N ARG A 520 3.26 14.99 18.39
CA ARG A 520 4.08 15.03 17.15
C ARG A 520 3.63 16.15 16.21
N SER A 521 2.33 16.28 15.95
CA SER A 521 1.79 17.39 15.15
C SER A 521 2.09 18.76 15.78
N ALA A 522 2.02 18.89 17.10
CA ALA A 522 2.44 20.11 17.81
C ALA A 522 3.93 20.45 17.58
N ARG A 523 4.84 19.46 17.60
CA ARG A 523 6.26 19.66 17.27
C ARG A 523 6.46 20.11 15.81
N ILE A 524 5.75 19.49 14.86
CA ILE A 524 5.82 19.84 13.42
C ILE A 524 5.34 21.27 13.17
N LEU A 525 4.30 21.73 13.87
CA LEU A 525 3.81 23.12 13.82
C LEU A 525 4.78 24.13 14.48
N GLN A 526 5.67 23.69 15.37
CA GLN A 526 6.68 24.54 16.01
C GLN A 526 7.99 24.62 15.20
N SER A 527 8.39 23.54 14.53
CA SER A 527 9.62 23.49 13.72
C SER A 527 9.49 24.12 12.34
N ARG A 528 8.28 24.52 11.93
CA ARG A 528 8.03 25.10 10.61
C ARG A 528 8.42 26.59 10.61
N PRO A 529 9.22 27.08 9.64
CA PRO A 529 9.47 28.52 9.51
C PRO A 529 8.16 29.27 9.28
N GLN A 530 8.03 30.46 9.86
CA GLN A 530 6.87 31.33 9.62
C GLN A 530 6.78 31.65 8.11
N PRO A 531 5.58 31.62 7.51
CA PRO A 531 5.41 32.07 6.13
C PRO A 531 5.76 33.56 6.05
N THR A 532 6.67 33.91 5.13
CA THR A 532 6.90 35.30 4.76
C THR A 532 5.64 35.87 4.10
N SER A 533 5.43 37.17 4.22
CA SER A 533 4.11 37.85 4.14
C SER A 533 3.33 37.75 2.83
N ASN A 534 3.84 37.07 1.80
CA ASN A 534 3.36 37.18 0.43
C ASN A 534 2.65 35.91 -0.10
N ASP A 535 2.82 34.74 0.53
CA ASP A 535 2.17 33.47 0.12
C ASP A 535 0.89 33.18 0.91
N SER A 536 -0.13 34.03 0.72
CA SER A 536 -1.42 33.96 1.42
C SER A 536 -2.35 32.80 0.98
N SER A 537 -1.82 31.79 0.30
CA SER A 537 -2.58 30.67 -0.30
C SER A 537 -2.13 29.28 0.13
N SER A 538 -1.00 29.15 0.85
CA SER A 538 -0.45 27.86 1.29
C SER A 538 -1.15 27.29 2.54
N HIS A 539 -2.48 27.17 2.50
CA HIS A 539 -3.26 26.45 3.52
C HIS A 539 -2.89 24.95 3.52
N ILE A 540 -1.94 24.57 4.38
CA ILE A 540 -1.52 23.18 4.53
C ILE A 540 -2.64 22.39 5.20
N LEU A 541 -3.28 21.51 4.42
CA LEU A 541 -4.26 20.55 4.90
C LEU A 541 -3.59 19.49 5.79
N PRO A 542 -4.31 18.91 6.77
CA PRO A 542 -3.78 17.83 7.60
C PRO A 542 -3.39 16.61 6.77
N VAL A 543 -2.34 15.89 7.18
CA VAL A 543 -1.90 14.63 6.57
C VAL A 543 -2.16 13.47 7.53
N VAL A 544 -2.40 12.26 7.02
CA VAL A 544 -2.44 11.06 7.87
C VAL A 544 -1.03 10.78 8.38
N GLY A 545 -0.78 11.05 9.67
CA GLY A 545 0.50 10.80 10.33
C GLY A 545 0.59 9.41 10.96
N LEU A 546 -0.55 8.83 11.35
CA LEU A 546 -0.65 7.49 11.92
C LEU A 546 -1.86 6.77 11.34
N ARG A 547 -1.64 5.55 10.84
CA ARG A 547 -2.66 4.57 10.49
C ARG A 547 -2.80 3.59 11.65
N LEU A 548 -4.01 3.46 12.19
CA LEU A 548 -4.36 2.44 13.17
C LEU A 548 -5.35 1.47 12.52
N GLU A 549 -5.10 0.17 12.58
CA GLU A 549 -6.06 -0.85 12.18
C GLU A 549 -6.36 -1.75 13.39
N VAL A 550 -7.64 -1.79 13.75
CA VAL A 550 -8.12 -2.19 15.07
C VAL A 550 -9.48 -2.90 14.95
N TYR A 551 -9.54 -3.89 14.06
CA TYR A 551 -10.69 -4.76 13.86
C TYR A 551 -10.85 -5.75 15.02
N ASP A 552 -12.10 -6.11 15.31
CA ASP A 552 -12.52 -7.21 16.19
C ASP A 552 -11.85 -7.26 17.59
N CYS A 553 -11.43 -6.10 18.11
CA CYS A 553 -10.89 -5.94 19.46
C CYS A 553 -12.04 -5.75 20.47
N PRO A 554 -12.30 -6.71 21.38
CA PRO A 554 -13.56 -6.78 22.13
C PRO A 554 -13.70 -5.74 23.26
N LEU A 555 -12.64 -4.99 23.59
CA LEU A 555 -12.65 -3.96 24.64
C LEU A 555 -12.64 -2.52 24.10
N ILE A 556 -12.71 -2.35 22.77
CA ILE A 556 -12.85 -1.04 22.13
C ILE A 556 -14.32 -0.67 22.02
N THR A 557 -14.67 0.53 22.48
CA THR A 557 -16.03 1.07 22.37
C THR A 557 -16.11 2.14 21.30
N TRP A 558 -17.33 2.48 20.89
CA TRP A 558 -17.57 3.65 20.04
C TRP A 558 -17.11 4.96 20.71
N THR A 559 -16.91 4.98 22.03
CA THR A 559 -16.49 6.19 22.75
C THR A 559 -15.00 6.49 22.59
N GLY A 560 -14.12 5.48 22.57
CA GLY A 560 -12.70 5.66 22.21
C GLY A 560 -12.50 5.96 20.72
N VAL A 561 -13.30 5.34 19.85
CA VAL A 561 -13.37 5.68 18.42
C VAL A 561 -13.78 7.15 18.23
N ARG A 562 -14.79 7.62 18.98
CA ARG A 562 -15.18 9.04 19.01
C ARG A 562 -14.07 9.94 19.57
N GLU A 563 -13.30 9.51 20.56
CA GLU A 563 -12.17 10.31 21.06
C GLU A 563 -11.14 10.55 19.96
N ILE A 564 -10.74 9.52 19.18
CA ILE A 564 -9.88 9.70 18.01
C ILE A 564 -10.50 10.69 17.02
N MET A 565 -11.81 10.62 16.76
CA MET A 565 -12.50 11.58 15.90
C MET A 565 -12.43 13.02 16.46
N SER A 566 -12.67 13.24 17.76
CA SER A 566 -12.52 14.55 18.41
C SER A 566 -11.11 15.10 18.23
N ARG A 567 -10.09 14.31 18.63
CA ARG A 567 -8.67 14.68 18.60
C ARG A 567 -8.20 15.02 17.18
N ASN A 568 -8.68 14.29 16.16
CA ASN A 568 -8.43 14.61 14.75
C ASN A 568 -8.97 15.98 14.30
N THR A 569 -9.92 16.58 15.03
CA THR A 569 -10.40 17.94 14.80
C THR A 569 -9.82 18.98 15.76
N GLU A 570 -9.04 18.57 16.76
CA GLU A 570 -8.45 19.47 17.75
C GLU A 570 -7.18 20.12 17.19
N VAL A 571 -7.04 21.42 17.43
CA VAL A 571 -5.86 22.19 17.03
C VAL A 571 -4.98 22.38 18.26
N PRO A 572 -3.73 21.89 18.27
CA PRO A 572 -2.83 22.05 19.41
C PRO A 572 -2.62 23.53 19.76
N ARG A 573 -3.08 23.95 20.93
CA ARG A 573 -2.81 25.30 21.45
C ARG A 573 -1.36 25.36 21.94
N LEU A 574 -0.52 26.14 21.26
CA LEU A 574 0.86 26.37 21.67
C LEU A 574 0.90 26.99 23.08
N PRO A 575 1.71 26.47 24.02
CA PRO A 575 1.88 27.09 25.32
C PRO A 575 2.54 28.47 25.14
N LYS A 576 1.95 29.51 25.73
CA LYS A 576 2.61 30.82 25.80
C LYS A 576 3.91 30.65 26.58
N LYS A 577 5.04 31.11 26.05
CA LYS A 577 6.28 31.28 26.83
C LYS A 577 5.94 32.15 28.05
N GLN A 578 6.01 31.56 29.24
CA GLN A 578 6.05 32.34 30.48
C GLN A 578 7.43 32.98 30.54
N THR A 579 7.50 34.28 30.28
CA THR A 579 8.64 35.10 30.69
C THR A 579 8.70 35.09 32.21
N THR A 580 9.77 34.56 32.79
CA THR A 580 10.05 34.71 34.22
C THR A 580 10.13 36.20 34.54
N LYS A 581 9.35 36.64 35.54
CA LYS A 581 9.61 37.92 36.20
C LYS A 581 10.62 37.65 37.30
N ASP A 582 11.85 38.11 37.10
CA ASP A 582 12.81 38.22 38.18
C ASP A 582 12.55 39.56 38.90
N ASP A 583 12.14 39.50 40.17
CA ASP A 583 11.84 40.69 40.96
C ASP A 583 13.12 41.38 41.42
N SER A 584 13.38 42.58 40.90
CA SER A 584 14.27 43.56 41.52
C SER A 584 13.73 44.98 41.31
N ASN A 585 13.85 45.84 42.31
CA ASN A 585 13.04 47.05 42.45
C ASN A 585 13.87 48.22 42.99
N THR A 586 14.10 49.24 42.16
CA THR A 586 14.57 50.58 42.57
C THR A 586 14.17 51.63 41.53
N ASN A 587 13.90 52.85 42.01
CA ASN A 587 13.39 53.96 41.19
C ASN A 587 14.51 54.74 40.49
N SER A 588 14.24 55.34 39.33
CA SER A 588 14.14 56.81 39.20
C SER A 588 13.82 57.29 37.77
N ASP A 589 13.19 58.46 37.73
CA ASP A 589 13.10 59.45 36.65
C ASP A 589 12.44 59.11 35.29
N ALA A 590 11.90 60.17 34.68
CA ALA A 590 11.01 60.09 33.52
C ALA A 590 11.38 61.11 32.44
N THR A 591 11.54 60.63 31.20
CA THR A 591 11.55 61.45 29.98
C THR A 591 10.86 60.69 28.85
N ASN A 592 10.05 61.39 28.05
CA ASN A 592 9.38 60.82 26.89
C ASN A 592 10.37 60.33 25.83
N CYS A 593 10.13 59.15 25.26
CA CYS A 593 10.44 58.91 23.85
C CYS A 593 9.54 57.81 23.26
N SER A 594 9.10 58.00 22.02
CA SER A 594 8.23 57.06 21.30
C SER A 594 8.99 55.78 20.95
N ALA A 595 8.42 54.61 21.25
CA ALA A 595 8.95 53.31 20.83
C ALA A 595 7.81 52.37 20.41
N GLU A 596 7.99 51.69 19.29
CA GLU A 596 6.98 50.79 18.71
C GLU A 596 6.87 49.49 19.51
N GLN A 597 5.65 48.98 19.70
CA GLN A 597 5.46 47.64 20.26
C GLN A 597 5.69 46.59 19.15
N PRO A 598 6.66 45.66 19.28
CA PRO A 598 6.76 44.53 18.39
C PRO A 598 5.59 43.57 18.65
N THR A 599 4.52 43.73 17.87
CA THR A 599 3.31 42.90 17.95
C THR A 599 3.59 41.49 17.43
N VAL A 600 4.17 40.63 18.27
CA VAL A 600 4.36 39.21 17.98
C VAL A 600 3.00 38.53 17.85
N GLN A 601 2.49 38.48 16.62
CA GLN A 601 1.20 37.86 16.31
C GLN A 601 1.23 36.37 16.67
N PRO A 602 0.21 35.82 17.36
CA PRO A 602 0.12 34.39 17.57
C PRO A 602 -0.16 33.70 16.23
N CYS A 603 0.69 32.73 15.86
CA CYS A 603 0.49 31.89 14.68
C CYS A 603 -0.77 31.02 14.83
N ASN A 604 -1.91 31.55 14.43
CA ASN A 604 -3.21 30.87 14.42
C ASN A 604 -3.27 29.82 13.31
N HIS A 605 -2.54 28.72 13.47
CA HIS A 605 -2.70 27.51 12.67
C HIS A 605 -4.17 27.04 12.76
N SER A 606 -4.86 26.91 11.64
CA SER A 606 -6.29 26.55 11.61
C SER A 606 -6.54 25.04 11.65
N TYR A 607 -5.50 24.22 11.54
CA TYR A 607 -5.57 22.76 11.39
C TYR A 607 -4.43 22.07 12.17
N PRO A 608 -4.61 20.84 12.66
CA PRO A 608 -3.48 19.99 13.07
C PRO A 608 -2.61 19.64 11.85
N ALA A 609 -1.31 19.44 12.05
CA ALA A 609 -0.41 19.02 10.97
C ALA A 609 -0.61 17.54 10.58
N GLU A 610 -0.92 16.69 11.56
CA GLU A 610 -1.13 15.26 11.38
C GLU A 610 -2.42 14.80 12.05
N ILE A 611 -3.06 13.77 11.48
CA ILE A 611 -4.23 13.09 12.02
C ILE A 611 -4.06 11.56 12.02
N ILE A 612 -4.90 10.88 12.79
CA ILE A 612 -5.04 9.42 12.78
C ILE A 612 -6.04 8.99 11.71
N SER A 613 -5.63 8.09 10.80
CA SER A 613 -6.56 7.29 10.00
C SER A 613 -6.83 6.00 10.75
N LEU A 614 -8.08 5.81 11.17
CA LEU A 614 -8.51 4.64 11.95
C LEU A 614 -9.32 3.68 11.07
N LYS A 615 -8.94 2.40 11.07
CA LYS A 615 -9.85 1.30 10.73
C LYS A 615 -10.33 0.60 12.00
N CYS A 616 -11.62 0.31 12.05
CA CYS A 616 -12.33 -0.28 13.18
C CYS A 616 -13.52 -1.11 12.68
N PHE A 617 -14.32 -1.65 13.61
CA PHE A 617 -15.51 -2.45 13.31
C PHE A 617 -16.36 -1.92 12.14
N TYR A 618 -16.75 -2.82 11.22
CA TYR A 618 -17.41 -2.49 9.95
C TYR A 618 -18.67 -1.63 10.08
N GLY A 619 -19.42 -1.77 11.18
CA GLY A 619 -20.62 -0.95 11.45
C GLY A 619 -20.33 0.53 11.77
N TRP A 620 -19.08 0.89 12.06
CA TRP A 620 -18.64 2.26 12.37
C TRP A 620 -17.76 2.85 11.26
N GLN A 621 -17.05 2.00 10.51
CA GLN A 621 -16.05 2.41 9.52
C GLN A 621 -16.54 3.50 8.55
N MET A 622 -17.77 3.39 8.04
CA MET A 622 -18.31 4.38 7.09
C MET A 622 -18.30 5.82 7.66
N THR A 623 -18.70 5.99 8.92
CA THR A 623 -18.73 7.32 9.56
C THR A 623 -17.31 7.79 9.88
N VAL A 624 -16.38 6.89 10.23
CA VAL A 624 -14.96 7.20 10.47
C VAL A 624 -14.25 7.60 9.17
N ASP A 625 -14.51 6.92 8.05
CA ASP A 625 -13.99 7.25 6.72
C ASP A 625 -14.49 8.61 6.26
N GLU A 626 -15.81 8.84 6.31
CA GLU A 626 -16.41 10.11 5.91
C GLU A 626 -15.98 11.27 6.84
N HIS A 627 -15.78 11.02 8.13
CA HIS A 627 -15.19 11.99 9.07
C HIS A 627 -13.75 12.34 8.69
N THR A 628 -12.90 11.32 8.52
CA THR A 628 -11.48 11.47 8.17
C THR A 628 -11.34 12.23 6.85
N LYS A 629 -12.19 11.92 5.86
CA LYS A 629 -12.29 12.70 4.62
C LYS A 629 -12.68 14.16 4.88
N ARG A 630 -13.73 14.43 5.67
CA ARG A 630 -14.14 15.81 6.01
C ARG A 630 -13.02 16.58 6.74
N VAL A 631 -12.14 15.92 7.48
CA VAL A 631 -10.93 16.54 8.09
C VAL A 631 -9.84 16.81 7.06
N LEU A 632 -9.50 15.85 6.19
CA LEU A 632 -8.53 16.01 5.10
C LEU A 632 -8.95 17.09 4.09
N ASP A 633 -10.25 17.21 3.81
CA ASP A 633 -10.87 18.27 2.99
C ASP A 633 -10.85 19.66 3.70
N GLY A 634 -10.30 19.78 4.91
CA GLY A 634 -10.27 21.02 5.72
C GLY A 634 -11.62 21.42 6.35
N LYS A 635 -12.66 20.59 6.23
CA LYS A 635 -14.04 20.90 6.68
C LYS A 635 -14.27 20.55 8.17
N LEU A 636 -13.38 21.00 9.06
CA LEU A 636 -13.39 20.62 10.50
C LEU A 636 -14.74 20.80 11.21
N MET A 637 -15.50 21.85 10.90
CA MET A 637 -16.81 22.08 11.54
C MET A 637 -17.87 21.07 11.07
N ALA A 638 -17.79 20.59 9.83
CA ALA A 638 -18.65 19.51 9.34
C ALA A 638 -18.23 18.16 9.93
N ALA A 639 -16.92 17.92 10.10
CA ALA A 639 -16.41 16.74 10.78
C ALA A 639 -16.93 16.65 12.24
N ARG A 640 -16.80 17.73 13.02
CA ARG A 640 -17.37 17.83 14.38
C ARG A 640 -18.90 17.72 14.44
N ARG A 641 -19.62 18.14 13.39
CA ARG A 641 -21.08 17.94 13.31
C ARG A 641 -21.41 16.45 13.18
N LEU A 642 -20.76 15.76 12.26
CA LEU A 642 -20.95 14.33 12.02
C LEU A 642 -20.60 13.50 13.28
N GLU A 643 -19.46 13.79 13.90
CA GLU A 643 -18.98 13.18 15.15
C GLU A 643 -20.05 13.26 16.26
N ARG A 644 -20.62 14.45 16.49
CA ARG A 644 -21.70 14.65 17.47
C ARG A 644 -23.01 13.96 17.09
N LEU A 645 -23.40 13.97 15.81
CA LEU A 645 -24.62 13.31 15.36
C LEU A 645 -24.50 11.78 15.47
N TRP A 646 -23.34 11.23 15.16
CA TRP A 646 -23.01 9.82 15.36
C TRP A 646 -23.02 9.45 16.84
N ALA A 647 -22.38 10.25 17.70
CA ALA A 647 -22.39 10.03 19.16
C ALA A 647 -23.83 9.98 19.72
N ASN A 648 -24.70 10.91 19.31
CA ASN A 648 -26.11 10.93 19.70
C ASN A 648 -26.88 9.69 19.19
N TYR A 649 -26.54 9.17 18.01
CA TYR A 649 -27.13 7.94 17.48
C TYR A 649 -26.66 6.70 18.25
N MET A 650 -25.36 6.58 18.52
CA MET A 650 -24.77 5.46 19.25
C MET A 650 -25.32 5.37 20.68
N GLN A 651 -25.30 6.48 21.43
CA GLN A 651 -25.88 6.55 22.77
C GLN A 651 -27.38 6.20 22.78
N ALA A 652 -28.15 6.69 21.80
CA ALA A 652 -29.57 6.35 21.70
C ALA A 652 -29.79 4.85 21.41
N ASN A 653 -28.89 4.23 20.66
CA ASN A 653 -28.93 2.80 20.32
C ASN A 653 -28.66 1.91 21.55
N GLU A 654 -27.64 2.25 22.35
CA GLU A 654 -27.37 1.58 23.63
C GLU A 654 -28.57 1.70 24.59
N GLU A 655 -29.11 2.90 24.76
CA GLU A 655 -30.34 3.13 25.54
C GLU A 655 -31.50 2.22 25.11
N ALA A 656 -31.63 1.93 23.81
CA ALA A 656 -32.71 1.11 23.27
C ALA A 656 -32.53 -0.41 23.44
N GLY A 657 -31.31 -0.85 23.77
CA GLY A 657 -31.01 -2.21 24.21
C GLY A 657 -31.41 -2.49 25.66
N ILE A 658 -31.45 -1.46 26.51
CA ILE A 658 -31.95 -1.57 27.90
C ILE A 658 -33.44 -1.91 27.86
N ASP A 659 -33.82 -3.07 28.40
CA ASP A 659 -35.22 -3.50 28.44
C ASP A 659 -36.02 -2.88 29.60
N GLY A 660 -37.33 -3.13 29.64
CA GLY A 660 -38.24 -2.59 30.66
C GLY A 660 -39.01 -1.34 30.25
N SER A 661 -39.54 -0.59 31.23
CA SER A 661 -40.47 0.50 30.98
C SER A 661 -39.85 1.59 30.08
N GLY A 662 -40.65 2.12 29.15
CA GLY A 662 -40.20 3.15 28.21
C GLY A 662 -39.44 2.66 26.96
N ALA A 663 -39.19 1.36 26.78
CA ALA A 663 -38.46 0.82 25.60
C ALA A 663 -39.02 1.32 24.24
N ARG A 664 -40.35 1.48 24.10
CA ARG A 664 -40.98 2.04 22.88
C ARG A 664 -40.64 3.52 22.63
N ARG A 665 -40.30 4.29 23.68
CA ARG A 665 -39.80 5.69 23.58
C ARG A 665 -38.30 5.69 23.23
N ARG A 666 -37.50 4.78 23.78
CA ARG A 666 -36.07 4.63 23.44
C ARG A 666 -35.89 4.21 21.98
N ARG A 667 -36.58 3.16 21.52
CA ARG A 667 -36.61 2.72 20.10
C ARG A 667 -37.21 3.76 19.12
N ARG A 668 -37.92 4.80 19.59
CA ARG A 668 -38.31 5.97 18.76
C ARG A 668 -37.17 6.98 18.64
N ARG A 669 -36.43 7.25 19.74
CA ARG A 669 -35.26 8.16 19.73
C ARG A 669 -34.15 7.66 18.81
N VAL A 670 -33.84 6.34 18.81
CA VAL A 670 -32.89 5.73 17.86
C VAL A 670 -33.20 6.11 16.41
N ARG A 671 -34.44 5.91 15.97
CA ARG A 671 -34.84 6.14 14.58
C ARG A 671 -34.76 7.62 14.18
N ALA A 672 -35.04 8.53 15.11
CA ALA A 672 -34.87 9.96 14.88
C ALA A 672 -33.39 10.33 14.78
N ALA A 673 -32.54 9.87 15.71
CA ALA A 673 -31.10 10.11 15.66
C ALA A 673 -30.44 9.51 14.40
N GLN A 674 -30.84 8.29 14.03
CA GLN A 674 -30.40 7.61 12.81
C GLN A 674 -30.78 8.40 11.56
N GLN A 675 -32.01 8.91 11.47
CA GLN A 675 -32.43 9.73 10.32
C GLN A 675 -31.62 11.02 10.18
N VAL A 676 -31.24 11.67 11.27
CA VAL A 676 -30.42 12.89 11.24
C VAL A 676 -28.94 12.57 10.94
N HIS A 677 -28.40 11.46 11.47
CA HIS A 677 -27.07 10.95 11.12
C HIS A 677 -26.99 10.59 9.62
N ASP A 678 -27.93 9.79 9.12
CA ASP A 678 -27.91 9.30 7.74
C ASP A 678 -28.09 10.42 6.70
N GLN A 679 -28.73 11.53 7.10
CA GLN A 679 -28.80 12.77 6.31
C GLN A 679 -27.45 13.49 6.24
N ASP A 680 -26.77 13.70 7.38
CA ASP A 680 -25.48 14.42 7.43
C ASP A 680 -24.34 13.58 6.82
N ALA A 681 -24.37 12.26 7.02
CA ALA A 681 -23.47 11.33 6.34
C ALA A 681 -23.71 11.32 4.82
N GLY A 682 -24.98 11.20 4.42
CA GLY A 682 -25.39 11.16 3.01
C GLY A 682 -25.15 12.46 2.23
N ASP A 683 -25.12 13.63 2.87
CA ASP A 683 -24.72 14.89 2.24
C ASP A 683 -23.20 14.92 2.02
N GLY A 684 -22.82 14.80 0.75
CA GLY A 684 -21.45 14.89 0.22
C GLY A 684 -20.79 16.28 0.35
N GLY A 685 -21.15 17.06 1.36
CA GLY A 685 -20.39 18.23 1.81
C GLY A 685 -20.76 19.54 1.14
N ASN A 686 -22.05 19.74 0.81
CA ASN A 686 -22.57 20.96 0.17
C ASN A 686 -23.57 21.75 1.05
N GLY A 687 -23.42 21.66 2.38
CA GLY A 687 -24.26 22.34 3.37
C GLY A 687 -23.94 23.82 3.61
N ALA A 688 -24.09 24.68 2.60
CA ALA A 688 -23.99 26.14 2.73
C ALA A 688 -25.21 26.85 2.12
N GLY A 689 -25.99 27.54 2.97
CA GLY A 689 -27.06 28.51 2.68
C GLY A 689 -27.79 28.42 1.32
N GLY A 690 -28.95 27.76 1.29
CA GLY A 690 -29.88 27.83 0.15
C GLY A 690 -31.32 27.55 0.58
N VAL A 691 -32.16 28.59 0.65
CA VAL A 691 -33.61 28.44 0.88
C VAL A 691 -34.33 28.46 -0.46
N GLY A 692 -34.94 27.32 -0.80
CA GLY A 692 -36.07 27.23 -1.73
C GLY A 692 -35.82 27.59 -3.20
N ASN A 693 -35.80 26.58 -4.07
CA ASN A 693 -36.85 26.54 -5.09
C ASN A 693 -37.21 25.09 -5.44
N GLU A 694 -38.49 24.78 -5.56
CA GLU A 694 -38.96 23.45 -5.95
C GLU A 694 -39.11 23.37 -7.47
N THR A 695 -38.40 22.44 -8.12
CA THR A 695 -38.84 21.67 -9.32
C THR A 695 -37.69 20.80 -9.82
N GLY A 696 -37.93 19.51 -10.04
CA GLY A 696 -36.94 18.58 -10.60
C GLY A 696 -37.05 17.18 -10.02
N ASP A 697 -37.51 16.21 -10.81
CA ASP A 697 -37.52 14.80 -10.44
C ASP A 697 -36.08 14.25 -10.34
N GLY A 698 -35.81 13.45 -9.30
CA GLY A 698 -34.45 13.08 -8.91
C GLY A 698 -34.32 12.47 -7.51
N GLY A 699 -35.23 11.56 -7.13
CA GLY A 699 -35.26 10.99 -5.78
C GLY A 699 -33.92 10.36 -5.33
N PRO A 700 -33.42 10.65 -4.11
CA PRO A 700 -32.12 10.16 -3.65
C PRO A 700 -32.09 8.64 -3.54
N ARG A 701 -31.02 8.03 -4.07
CA ARG A 701 -30.81 6.58 -4.08
C ARG A 701 -30.75 6.05 -2.64
N ARG A 702 -31.81 5.36 -2.20
CA ARG A 702 -31.89 4.72 -0.88
C ARG A 702 -30.72 3.75 -0.71
N ARG A 703 -29.82 3.99 0.27
CA ARG A 703 -28.82 3.00 0.72
C ARG A 703 -29.57 1.69 1.05
N ALA A 704 -29.06 0.55 0.59
CA ALA A 704 -29.68 -0.75 0.86
C ALA A 704 -29.63 -1.06 2.37
N ARG A 705 -30.74 -1.56 2.93
CA ARG A 705 -30.83 -1.86 4.36
C ARG A 705 -30.28 -3.26 4.66
N THR A 706 -29.02 -3.34 5.04
CA THR A 706 -28.42 -4.52 5.67
C THR A 706 -28.89 -4.64 7.12
N THR A 707 -30.07 -5.21 7.34
CA THR A 707 -30.58 -5.53 8.69
C THR A 707 -29.86 -6.75 9.25
N ALA A 708 -28.65 -6.55 9.78
CA ALA A 708 -27.83 -7.56 10.44
C ALA A 708 -27.31 -7.03 11.79
N CYS A 709 -28.23 -6.67 12.68
CA CYS A 709 -27.93 -6.32 14.08
C CYS A 709 -28.94 -7.01 15.00
N ILE A 710 -28.64 -8.25 15.35
CA ILE A 710 -29.09 -8.87 16.60
C ILE A 710 -27.81 -9.28 17.31
N VAL A 711 -27.55 -8.66 18.46
CA VAL A 711 -26.51 -9.12 19.40
C VAL A 711 -27.13 -10.24 20.23
N MET A 712 -26.39 -11.33 20.40
CA MET A 712 -26.45 -12.24 21.55
C MET A 712 -25.03 -12.44 22.05
#